data_AF-A0A836B8X0-F1
#
_entry.id   AF-A0A836B8X0-F1
#
_cell.length_a   1.000
_cell.length_b   1.000
_cell.length_c   1.000
_cell.angle_alpha   90.00
_cell.angle_beta   90.00
_cell.angle_gamma   90.00
#
_symmetry.space_group_name_H-M   'P 1'
#
loop_
_entity.id
_entity.type
_entity.pdbx_description
1 polymer ?
#
loop_
_entity_poly.entity_id
_entity_poly.type
_entity_poly.pdbx_seq_one_letter_code
_entity_poly.pdbx_strand_id
1 'polypeptide(L)'
;MGPSSSDSVSSAAEGGPGGGKPKAASSAGRHSGTAPVAGSSPGARGAPPPAAATAAASSQHPAQHPAQHPARHPAQHPTAAAGMGSKEAASFPFFHHLIIPPLEGKAPASASVAGVSPQAQAQAFGQTSTSTTTSTSTSTAAAPGPQAQPPQQHRQQQAEALLVISPGAFIPPEAFRPLAAAIQAAAPGLRLWVGVLHCDLMALGQRYADPSQPPMSEAGFKALVRNIEAAGGYAALLTQLLAQAEAAGFTPKREGPARIGNMVLLCQSAGCVGYEFLAYQRAAAGVVLGSTLRPLDCATARATLSLEAWPRPLLHVFGELDGQMRWTWAAPYLAEAAALATKFGARHVAVHKPVVVVPGVNHAATSGSAVRAERGDIGGPTTASPEEAARALAAPIAAFLTCHLLSHSDDDPARSKAEDALLAQVAAAASLTAPFTRLLGLGDTAAPFTQAAAAAAAGAAAAAASGPAAAVSGLPPTTPPPDSACRAGGLVAGGCRTAGQVSSNAMLPGVVAAAERDAAQLQLRVLAALPAEARARLCVVASVHTSVETFLYNQPLLTELGDGRWLLNIHVLPFYRSSESDRPNLMPQAPEYWLKFKCASFVAAFLGLDNAASYPTPLPADLNRATLEAALAAAPALVAARYRQHGRAMEFGGDMDALAPGPDGTPPGTPEAFVRHSRIAYTFPPPPTSSSHGGLAHGPAPGTPALPPAAGTAVRVGCPYVLSPPPADVSRLPVSVTRMLGPYYTKLPSPAMAMEWAWVDCLRQPDTPW
;
A
#
# COMPACT_ATOMS: atom_id res chain seq x y z
N MET A 1 -57.07 -43.51 -26.45
CA MET A 1 -57.60 -44.53 -25.51
C MET A 1 -56.80 -44.43 -24.21
N GLY A 2 -57.48 -44.45 -23.05
CA GLY A 2 -56.93 -45.02 -21.80
C GLY A 2 -55.94 -44.17 -20.97
N PRO A 3 -56.21 -43.90 -19.69
CA PRO A 3 -55.36 -43.07 -18.81
C PRO A 3 -55.00 -43.72 -17.45
N SER A 4 -54.34 -42.95 -16.57
CA SER A 4 -54.36 -43.08 -15.10
C SER A 4 -54.05 -41.70 -14.49
N SER A 5 -55.00 -40.97 -13.87
CA SER A 5 -55.43 -41.05 -12.44
C SER A 5 -54.25 -40.83 -11.45
N SER A 6 -54.29 -40.02 -10.40
CA SER A 6 -55.39 -39.36 -9.63
C SER A 6 -54.73 -38.44 -8.55
N ASP A 7 -55.32 -37.39 -7.95
CA ASP A 7 -56.70 -36.89 -7.99
C ASP A 7 -56.88 -35.38 -7.60
N SER A 8 -58.14 -35.02 -7.28
CA SER A 8 -58.79 -33.81 -6.74
C SER A 8 -58.34 -33.39 -5.29
N VAL A 9 -58.65 -32.20 -4.72
CA VAL A 9 -59.96 -31.55 -4.50
C VAL A 9 -59.90 -29.99 -4.55
N SER A 10 -61.00 -29.45 -5.07
CA SER A 10 -61.53 -28.08 -5.22
C SER A 10 -61.73 -27.27 -3.90
N SER A 11 -62.22 -26.02 -3.86
CA SER A 11 -62.93 -25.17 -4.83
C SER A 11 -62.79 -23.66 -4.53
N ALA A 12 -63.22 -22.82 -5.49
CA ALA A 12 -63.54 -21.40 -5.34
C ALA A 12 -64.76 -21.18 -4.37
N ALA A 13 -65.24 -19.96 -4.04
CA ALA A 13 -65.22 -18.71 -4.81
C ALA A 13 -65.52 -17.40 -4.01
N GLU A 14 -65.32 -16.28 -4.71
CA GLU A 14 -66.00 -14.96 -4.62
C GLU A 14 -65.88 -14.05 -3.37
N GLY A 15 -65.75 -12.73 -3.63
CA GLY A 15 -65.87 -11.65 -2.63
C GLY A 15 -64.98 -10.42 -2.89
N GLY A 16 -65.57 -9.34 -3.40
CA GLY A 16 -64.89 -8.10 -3.80
C GLY A 16 -64.56 -7.09 -2.67
N PRO A 17 -64.24 -5.82 -3.01
CA PRO A 17 -63.10 -5.11 -2.40
C PRO A 17 -63.45 -3.99 -1.41
N GLY A 18 -62.47 -3.60 -0.59
CA GLY A 18 -62.51 -2.38 0.23
C GLY A 18 -61.12 -1.98 0.75
N GLY A 19 -60.71 -0.73 0.55
CA GLY A 19 -59.40 -0.23 0.98
C GLY A 19 -59.42 0.52 2.32
N GLY A 20 -58.24 0.75 2.91
CA GLY A 20 -58.10 1.59 4.09
C GLY A 20 -56.69 1.59 4.69
N LYS A 21 -56.05 2.77 4.81
CA LYS A 21 -54.81 2.95 5.58
C LYS A 21 -55.11 2.99 7.08
N PRO A 22 -54.26 2.44 7.97
CA PRO A 22 -54.25 2.81 9.37
C PRO A 22 -53.24 3.93 9.65
N LYS A 23 -53.68 4.93 10.43
CA LYS A 23 -52.86 5.96 11.07
C LYS A 23 -52.97 5.71 12.57
N ALA A 24 -51.86 5.48 13.28
CA ALA A 24 -51.88 5.16 14.70
C ALA A 24 -51.68 6.41 15.57
N ALA A 25 -52.53 6.60 16.59
CA ALA A 25 -52.37 7.60 17.64
C ALA A 25 -53.16 7.21 18.90
N SER A 26 -52.46 7.04 20.03
CA SER A 26 -52.96 7.00 21.42
C SER A 26 -51.75 6.75 22.35
N SER A 27 -51.75 7.08 23.64
CA SER A 27 -52.49 8.09 24.42
C SER A 27 -51.72 8.31 25.74
N ALA A 28 -51.98 9.43 26.44
CA ALA A 28 -51.38 9.71 27.75
C ALA A 28 -52.35 9.40 28.90
N GLY A 29 -51.83 9.12 30.09
CA GLY A 29 -52.61 8.95 31.34
C GLY A 29 -51.73 9.19 32.58
N ARG A 30 -52.27 9.87 33.60
CA ARG A 30 -51.58 10.33 34.82
C ARG A 30 -52.14 9.66 36.09
N HIS A 31 -51.37 9.72 37.19
CA HIS A 31 -51.72 10.06 38.60
C HIS A 31 -50.59 9.53 39.52
N SER A 32 -49.89 10.23 40.42
CA SER A 32 -50.11 11.35 41.39
C SER A 32 -50.38 10.89 42.84
N GLY A 33 -49.47 11.21 43.78
CA GLY A 33 -49.60 11.00 45.24
C GLY A 33 -48.37 11.55 46.00
N THR A 34 -48.53 12.07 47.23
CA THR A 34 -47.56 13.01 47.87
C THR A 34 -47.34 12.85 49.38
N ALA A 35 -46.06 12.96 49.82
CA ALA A 35 -45.56 13.61 51.07
C ALA A 35 -45.95 13.03 52.47
N PRO A 36 -45.35 13.49 53.61
CA PRO A 36 -43.96 13.88 53.95
C PRO A 36 -43.45 13.26 55.30
N VAL A 37 -42.25 13.65 55.83
CA VAL A 37 -41.99 14.07 57.25
C VAL A 37 -40.48 14.31 57.56
N ALA A 38 -40.23 15.17 58.57
CA ALA A 38 -39.02 15.89 59.00
C ALA A 38 -37.69 15.15 59.32
N GLY A 39 -36.56 15.78 58.92
CA GLY A 39 -35.65 16.57 59.79
C GLY A 39 -34.81 15.92 60.91
N SER A 40 -33.47 16.12 60.86
CA SER A 40 -32.58 16.43 62.01
C SER A 40 -31.10 16.64 61.61
N SER A 41 -30.47 17.68 62.14
CA SER A 41 -29.01 17.92 62.25
C SER A 41 -28.73 18.31 63.72
N PRO A 42 -27.60 17.94 64.37
CA PRO A 42 -26.33 18.69 64.19
C PRO A 42 -25.03 17.87 64.44
N GLY A 43 -23.82 18.46 64.26
CA GLY A 43 -22.61 17.87 64.91
C GLY A 43 -21.18 18.15 64.38
N ALA A 44 -20.75 19.41 64.25
CA ALA A 44 -19.41 19.97 64.56
C ALA A 44 -18.03 19.28 64.28
N ARG A 45 -17.03 20.15 64.01
CA ARG A 45 -15.53 19.96 63.99
C ARG A 45 -14.96 19.29 62.73
N GLY A 46 -13.81 19.70 62.19
CA GLY A 46 -12.87 20.78 62.57
C GLY A 46 -11.99 21.23 61.38
N ALA A 47 -11.17 22.28 61.57
CA ALA A 47 -10.45 22.98 60.51
C ALA A 47 -9.06 22.40 60.14
N PRO A 48 -8.56 22.67 58.92
CA PRO A 48 -7.14 22.69 58.59
C PRO A 48 -6.57 24.13 58.42
N PRO A 49 -5.23 24.33 58.47
CA PRO A 49 -4.56 25.63 58.59
C PRO A 49 -4.33 26.37 57.22
N PRO A 50 -3.79 27.63 57.22
CA PRO A 50 -4.03 28.57 56.13
C PRO A 50 -3.00 28.54 54.98
N ALA A 51 -3.35 29.24 53.90
CA ALA A 51 -2.55 29.39 52.69
C ALA A 51 -1.29 30.25 52.88
N ALA A 52 -0.26 29.95 52.08
CA ALA A 52 0.78 30.89 51.68
C ALA A 52 0.55 31.28 50.20
N ALA A 53 0.61 32.57 49.90
CA ALA A 53 0.27 33.10 48.58
C ALA A 53 1.52 33.41 47.73
N THR A 54 1.43 33.18 46.43
CA THR A 54 2.29 33.86 45.44
C THR A 54 1.52 34.19 44.16
N ALA A 55 1.39 35.50 43.93
CA ALA A 55 1.26 36.22 42.65
C ALA A 55 0.52 35.55 41.48
N ALA A 56 -0.67 36.10 41.17
CA ALA A 56 -1.28 35.98 39.85
C ALA A 56 -0.61 36.92 38.84
N ALA A 57 -0.53 36.49 37.58
CA ALA A 57 -0.40 37.37 36.42
C ALA A 57 -1.59 37.11 35.48
N SER A 58 -2.46 38.10 35.32
CA SER A 58 -3.69 37.98 34.53
C SER A 58 -3.44 38.13 33.04
N SER A 59 -4.06 37.28 32.22
CA SER A 59 -4.55 37.68 30.90
C SER A 59 -5.90 37.01 30.63
N GLN A 60 -6.85 37.80 30.16
CA GLN A 60 -8.26 37.42 30.07
C GLN A 60 -8.54 36.61 28.79
N HIS A 61 -9.28 35.51 28.92
CA HIS A 61 -9.97 34.89 27.78
C HIS A 61 -11.42 35.40 27.72
N PRO A 62 -11.84 36.10 26.65
CA PRO A 62 -13.26 36.25 26.33
C PRO A 62 -13.79 34.96 25.67
N ALA A 63 -15.07 34.71 25.87
CA ALA A 63 -15.73 33.46 25.52
C ALA A 63 -16.33 33.47 24.09
N GLN A 64 -16.59 32.26 23.59
CA GLN A 64 -17.70 31.88 22.69
C GLN A 64 -17.89 32.65 21.36
N HIS A 65 -17.67 31.93 20.26
CA HIS A 65 -18.51 32.05 19.06
C HIS A 65 -18.84 30.66 18.49
N PRO A 66 -20.07 30.42 17.98
CA PRO A 66 -20.45 29.12 17.44
C PRO A 66 -20.06 28.98 15.96
N ALA A 67 -19.24 27.98 15.64
CA ALA A 67 -18.88 27.66 14.26
C ALA A 67 -19.94 26.74 13.63
N GLN A 68 -20.92 27.33 12.95
CA GLN A 68 -21.61 26.63 11.86
C GLN A 68 -20.67 26.61 10.64
N HIS A 69 -20.35 25.44 10.11
CA HIS A 69 -19.70 25.32 8.79
C HIS A 69 -20.49 24.37 7.88
N PRO A 70 -20.59 24.69 6.58
CA PRO A 70 -21.43 23.95 5.65
C PRO A 70 -20.77 22.65 5.16
N ALA A 71 -21.60 21.74 4.66
CA ALA A 71 -21.13 20.54 3.98
C ALA A 71 -20.23 20.90 2.78
N ARG A 72 -19.01 20.34 2.74
CA ARG A 72 -18.15 20.39 1.56
C ARG A 72 -18.72 19.48 0.48
N HIS A 73 -19.40 20.07 -0.50
CA HIS A 73 -19.57 19.43 -1.81
C HIS A 73 -18.19 19.18 -2.47
N PRO A 74 -18.08 18.17 -3.36
CA PRO A 74 -16.87 17.99 -4.16
C PRO A 74 -16.60 19.28 -4.97
N ALA A 75 -15.34 19.73 -4.95
CA ALA A 75 -14.97 21.00 -5.52
C ALA A 75 -15.34 21.08 -7.01
N GLN A 76 -16.12 22.09 -7.39
CA GLN A 76 -16.13 22.54 -8.78
C GLN A 76 -14.69 22.96 -9.11
N HIS A 77 -14.14 22.42 -10.20
CA HIS A 77 -12.81 22.82 -10.67
C HIS A 77 -12.78 24.33 -10.86
N PRO A 78 -11.70 25.03 -10.47
CA PRO A 78 -11.53 26.42 -10.87
C PRO A 78 -11.52 26.47 -12.40
N THR A 79 -12.47 27.23 -12.97
CA THR A 79 -12.35 27.66 -14.35
C THR A 79 -10.99 28.33 -14.51
N ALA A 80 -10.20 27.84 -15.46
CA ALA A 80 -8.85 28.36 -15.69
C ALA A 80 -8.92 29.89 -15.84
N ALA A 81 -8.10 30.60 -15.08
CA ALA A 81 -8.08 32.06 -15.10
C ALA A 81 -7.64 32.56 -16.49
N ALA A 82 -8.61 32.87 -17.34
CA ALA A 82 -8.43 33.52 -18.62
C ALA A 82 -7.97 34.97 -18.40
N GLY A 83 -6.69 35.12 -18.06
CA GLY A 83 -6.10 36.38 -17.59
C GLY A 83 -4.57 36.39 -17.57
N MET A 84 -3.90 35.23 -17.55
CA MET A 84 -2.50 35.17 -17.99
C MET A 84 -2.48 35.16 -19.52
N GLY A 85 -2.23 36.33 -20.10
CA GLY A 85 -2.04 36.48 -21.54
C GLY A 85 -0.93 35.55 -22.06
N SER A 86 -1.00 35.22 -23.34
CA SER A 86 -0.08 34.34 -24.04
C SER A 86 1.33 34.95 -24.17
N LYS A 87 2.03 35.10 -23.04
CA LYS A 87 3.48 35.04 -23.02
C LYS A 87 3.83 33.71 -23.68
N GLU A 88 4.69 33.80 -24.68
CA GLU A 88 5.09 32.67 -25.52
C GLU A 88 5.35 31.45 -24.65
N ALA A 89 4.83 30.29 -25.06
CA ALA A 89 5.23 29.02 -24.49
C ALA A 89 6.68 28.78 -24.91
N ALA A 90 7.59 29.45 -24.20
CA ALA A 90 9.00 29.57 -24.54
C ALA A 90 9.52 28.16 -24.80
N SER A 91 10.05 27.93 -26.00
CA SER A 91 10.55 26.63 -26.42
C SER A 91 11.54 26.13 -25.38
N PHE A 92 11.12 25.16 -24.57
CA PHE A 92 11.93 24.65 -23.48
C PHE A 92 13.12 23.91 -24.10
N PRO A 93 14.34 24.48 -24.12
CA PRO A 93 15.41 24.01 -24.99
C PRO A 93 16.20 22.84 -24.36
N PHE A 94 15.67 22.27 -23.28
CA PHE A 94 16.33 21.28 -22.41
C PHE A 94 15.60 19.93 -22.38
N PHE A 95 14.62 19.70 -23.26
CA PHE A 95 13.80 18.49 -23.26
C PHE A 95 13.97 17.67 -24.55
N HIS A 96 14.78 16.61 -24.45
CA HIS A 96 14.96 15.61 -25.50
C HIS A 96 14.19 14.34 -25.15
N HIS A 97 12.99 14.16 -25.70
CA HIS A 97 12.25 12.91 -25.51
C HIS A 97 12.87 11.77 -26.31
N LEU A 98 12.79 10.55 -25.78
CA LEU A 98 13.19 9.35 -26.48
C LEU A 98 11.96 8.70 -27.11
N ILE A 99 11.85 8.71 -28.44
CA ILE A 99 10.85 7.94 -29.19
C ILE A 99 11.47 6.62 -29.66
N ILE A 100 10.85 5.51 -29.28
CA ILE A 100 11.21 4.15 -29.68
C ILE A 100 10.13 3.67 -30.67
N PRO A 101 10.47 3.42 -31.95
CA PRO A 101 9.51 2.97 -32.94
C PRO A 101 9.07 1.51 -32.70
N PRO A 102 7.97 1.06 -33.32
CA PRO A 102 7.51 -0.33 -33.25
C PRO A 102 8.57 -1.33 -33.77
N LEU A 103 8.55 -2.56 -33.24
CA LEU A 103 9.38 -3.65 -33.74
C LEU A 103 8.84 -4.18 -35.08
N GLU A 104 9.41 -3.73 -36.20
CA GLU A 104 8.96 -4.14 -37.53
C GLU A 104 9.42 -5.56 -37.91
N GLY A 105 8.52 -6.53 -37.79
CA GLY A 105 8.52 -7.80 -38.57
C GLY A 105 9.63 -8.81 -38.30
N LYS A 106 10.73 -8.44 -37.65
CA LYS A 106 11.76 -9.36 -37.17
C LYS A 106 11.29 -10.00 -35.87
N ALA A 107 10.82 -11.24 -35.94
CA ALA A 107 10.70 -12.09 -34.77
C ALA A 107 12.04 -12.06 -34.00
N PRO A 108 12.04 -11.90 -32.67
CA PRO A 108 13.28 -11.82 -31.91
C PRO A 108 14.06 -13.12 -32.11
N ALA A 109 15.25 -13.03 -32.70
CA ALA A 109 16.15 -14.16 -32.81
C ALA A 109 16.43 -14.68 -31.40
N SER A 110 16.20 -15.97 -31.16
CA SER A 110 16.45 -16.59 -29.86
C SER A 110 17.93 -16.43 -29.51
N ALA A 111 18.25 -15.54 -28.58
CA ALA A 111 19.61 -15.21 -28.21
C ALA A 111 20.29 -16.42 -27.53
N SER A 112 21.06 -17.18 -28.30
CA SER A 112 21.99 -18.16 -27.74
C SER A 112 23.13 -17.39 -27.07
N VAL A 113 23.23 -17.47 -25.75
CA VAL A 113 24.26 -16.79 -24.97
C VAL A 113 25.62 -17.46 -25.23
N ALA A 114 26.38 -16.90 -26.17
CA ALA A 114 27.81 -17.13 -26.37
C ALA A 114 28.53 -15.79 -26.18
N GLY A 115 29.47 -15.74 -25.24
CA GLY A 115 29.94 -14.49 -24.64
C GLY A 115 30.69 -13.56 -25.61
N VAL A 116 30.36 -12.27 -25.55
CA VAL A 116 31.14 -11.16 -26.12
C VAL A 116 31.42 -10.15 -25.01
N SER A 117 32.66 -9.67 -24.93
CA SER A 117 33.12 -8.75 -23.87
C SER A 117 32.39 -7.39 -23.93
N PRO A 118 31.99 -6.80 -22.79
CA PRO A 118 31.36 -5.46 -22.74
C PRO A 118 32.22 -4.32 -23.30
N GLN A 119 33.53 -4.53 -23.47
CA GLN A 119 34.48 -3.49 -23.87
C GLN A 119 34.42 -3.12 -25.37
N ALA A 120 33.79 -3.94 -26.21
CA ALA A 120 33.74 -3.72 -27.67
C ALA A 120 32.66 -2.72 -28.14
N GLN A 121 31.64 -2.44 -27.33
CA GLN A 121 30.56 -1.51 -27.71
C GLN A 121 30.88 -0.02 -27.44
N ALA A 122 31.93 0.27 -26.67
CA ALA A 122 32.23 1.64 -26.22
C ALA A 122 33.09 2.48 -27.21
N GLN A 123 33.57 1.90 -28.33
CA GLN A 123 34.49 2.57 -29.26
C GLN A 123 33.94 2.81 -30.68
N ALA A 124 32.67 2.48 -30.95
CA ALA A 124 32.10 2.53 -32.31
C ALA A 124 31.38 3.85 -32.68
N PHE A 125 31.15 4.77 -31.74
CA PHE A 125 30.40 6.01 -31.99
C PHE A 125 31.10 7.24 -31.41
N GLY A 126 31.84 7.95 -32.27
CA GLY A 126 32.64 9.10 -31.83
C GLY A 126 33.25 9.96 -32.95
N GLN A 127 32.68 10.01 -34.15
CA GLN A 127 33.07 10.99 -35.18
C GLN A 127 31.86 11.48 -36.00
N THR A 128 31.42 12.71 -35.72
CA THR A 128 30.57 13.50 -36.63
C THR A 128 31.47 14.39 -37.49
N SER A 129 31.77 13.96 -38.72
CA SER A 129 32.51 14.78 -39.69
C SER A 129 31.54 15.60 -40.54
N THR A 130 31.75 16.91 -40.60
CA THR A 130 31.08 17.82 -41.54
C THR A 130 31.78 17.76 -42.90
N SER A 131 31.02 17.64 -44.00
CA SER A 131 31.55 17.82 -45.36
C SER A 131 30.50 18.35 -46.32
N THR A 132 30.89 19.39 -47.05
CA THR A 132 30.07 20.20 -47.96
C THR A 132 30.14 19.66 -49.41
N THR A 133 29.25 20.15 -50.30
CA THR A 133 29.12 19.88 -51.76
C THR A 133 30.41 19.49 -52.52
N THR A 134 30.39 18.72 -53.61
CA THR A 134 29.60 18.95 -54.85
C THR A 134 29.73 17.76 -55.82
N SER A 135 28.73 17.47 -56.66
CA SER A 135 28.85 17.30 -58.14
C SER A 135 27.67 16.53 -58.77
N THR A 136 27.27 16.98 -59.95
CA THR A 136 26.16 16.46 -60.75
C THR A 136 26.62 15.38 -61.72
N SER A 137 25.88 14.27 -61.83
CA SER A 137 25.94 13.38 -63.00
C SER A 137 24.54 12.99 -63.45
N THR A 138 24.13 13.52 -64.62
CA THR A 138 22.86 13.21 -65.27
C THR A 138 22.95 11.87 -65.99
N SER A 139 22.28 10.84 -65.45
CA SER A 139 22.07 9.55 -66.10
C SER A 139 20.61 9.43 -66.54
N THR A 140 20.37 9.50 -67.85
CA THR A 140 19.05 9.28 -68.46
C THR A 140 18.72 7.78 -68.50
N ALA A 141 18.10 7.28 -67.43
CA ALA A 141 17.56 5.93 -67.37
C ALA A 141 16.19 5.83 -68.06
N ALA A 142 15.97 4.74 -68.80
CA ALA A 142 14.75 4.51 -69.58
C ALA A 142 13.51 4.27 -68.70
N ALA A 143 12.33 4.57 -69.24
CA ALA A 143 11.05 4.40 -68.55
C ALA A 143 10.80 2.93 -68.18
N PRO A 144 10.56 2.60 -66.90
CA PRO A 144 10.13 1.26 -66.51
C PRO A 144 8.70 1.03 -67.01
N GLY A 145 8.47 -0.10 -67.70
CA GLY A 145 7.12 -0.56 -68.03
C GLY A 145 6.29 -0.80 -66.76
N PRO A 146 4.95 -0.87 -66.88
CA PRO A 146 4.05 -0.98 -65.74
C PRO A 146 4.31 -2.29 -64.96
N GLN A 147 5.11 -2.20 -63.90
CA GLN A 147 5.24 -3.27 -62.92
C GLN A 147 3.87 -3.46 -62.28
N ALA A 148 3.30 -4.66 -62.44
CA ALA A 148 2.11 -5.06 -61.71
C ALA A 148 2.39 -4.83 -60.21
N GLN A 149 1.59 -3.98 -59.57
CA GLN A 149 1.69 -3.80 -58.13
C GLN A 149 1.54 -5.19 -57.49
N PRO A 150 2.51 -5.65 -56.67
CA PRO A 150 2.30 -6.88 -55.92
C PRO A 150 1.01 -6.72 -55.13
N PRO A 151 0.14 -7.74 -55.09
CA PRO A 151 -1.17 -7.61 -54.46
C PRO A 151 -0.96 -7.03 -53.08
N GLN A 152 -1.61 -5.90 -52.80
CA GLN A 152 -1.69 -5.34 -51.46
C GLN A 152 -2.49 -6.33 -50.62
N GLN A 153 -1.83 -7.41 -50.19
CA GLN A 153 -2.29 -8.28 -49.12
C GLN A 153 -2.73 -7.32 -48.03
N HIS A 154 -4.00 -7.41 -47.65
CA HIS A 154 -4.57 -6.57 -46.62
C HIS A 154 -3.67 -6.68 -45.39
N ARG A 155 -2.80 -5.68 -45.20
CA ARG A 155 -2.19 -5.42 -43.90
C ARG A 155 -3.38 -5.10 -43.02
N GLN A 156 -3.90 -6.12 -42.35
CA GLN A 156 -4.85 -5.97 -41.26
C GLN A 156 -4.28 -4.84 -40.41
N GLN A 157 -5.00 -3.72 -40.33
CA GLN A 157 -4.46 -2.49 -39.80
C GLN A 157 -4.22 -2.72 -38.31
N GLN A 158 -2.99 -3.09 -37.96
CA GLN A 158 -2.59 -3.38 -36.59
C GLN A 158 -2.95 -2.17 -35.74
N ALA A 159 -3.57 -2.43 -34.58
CA ALA A 159 -4.04 -1.36 -33.71
C ALA A 159 -2.83 -0.53 -33.26
N GLU A 160 -2.77 0.71 -33.75
CA GLU A 160 -1.69 1.63 -33.45
C GLU A 160 -1.90 2.29 -32.08
N ALA A 161 -0.87 2.24 -31.25
CA ALA A 161 -0.89 2.62 -29.84
C ALA A 161 0.38 3.40 -29.45
N LEU A 162 0.27 4.32 -28.51
CA LEU A 162 1.39 5.03 -27.88
C LEU A 162 1.41 4.77 -26.38
N LEU A 163 2.47 4.14 -25.88
CA LEU A 163 2.82 4.13 -24.47
C LEU A 163 3.73 5.32 -24.17
N VAL A 164 3.29 6.25 -23.33
CA VAL A 164 4.12 7.33 -22.82
C VAL A 164 4.63 6.94 -21.43
N ILE A 165 5.94 7.03 -21.19
CA ILE A 165 6.57 6.75 -19.90
C ILE A 165 6.99 8.08 -19.26
N SER A 166 6.44 8.37 -18.09
CA SER A 166 6.94 9.39 -17.16
C SER A 166 7.93 8.73 -16.19
N PRO A 167 9.24 9.05 -16.27
CA PRO A 167 10.26 8.42 -15.45
C PRO A 167 10.26 8.95 -14.01
N GLY A 168 10.77 8.12 -13.10
CA GLY A 168 11.09 8.51 -11.73
C GLY A 168 12.26 9.48 -11.63
N ALA A 169 12.46 9.99 -10.42
CA ALA A 169 13.40 11.08 -10.20
C ALA A 169 14.85 10.66 -10.47
N PHE A 170 15.54 11.45 -11.28
CA PHE A 170 16.95 11.27 -11.66
C PHE A 170 17.24 10.02 -12.51
N ILE A 171 16.24 9.52 -13.26
CA ILE A 171 16.40 8.37 -14.17
C ILE A 171 16.43 8.90 -15.62
N PRO A 172 17.49 8.60 -16.40
CA PRO A 172 17.57 9.04 -17.79
C PRO A 172 16.60 8.24 -18.68
N PRO A 173 16.03 8.83 -19.75
CA PRO A 173 15.09 8.15 -20.65
C PRO A 173 15.59 6.82 -21.23
N GLU A 174 16.90 6.73 -21.50
CA GLU A 174 17.58 5.58 -22.08
C GLU A 174 17.45 4.32 -21.20
N ALA A 175 17.35 4.49 -19.88
CA ALA A 175 17.24 3.38 -18.93
C ALA A 175 15.97 2.55 -19.18
N PHE A 176 14.92 3.16 -19.72
CA PHE A 176 13.66 2.47 -20.04
C PHE A 176 13.70 1.67 -21.36
N ARG A 177 14.78 1.70 -22.15
CA ARG A 177 14.88 0.94 -23.41
C ARG A 177 14.64 -0.57 -23.26
N PRO A 178 15.20 -1.29 -22.26
CA PRO A 178 14.96 -2.73 -22.11
C PRO A 178 13.50 -3.05 -21.75
N LEU A 179 12.88 -2.24 -20.88
CA LEU A 179 11.46 -2.40 -20.51
C LEU A 179 10.54 -2.09 -21.70
N ALA A 180 10.81 -1.02 -22.46
CA ALA A 180 10.06 -0.67 -23.66
C ALA A 180 10.09 -1.80 -24.70
N ALA A 181 11.29 -2.33 -25.00
CA ALA A 181 11.46 -3.46 -25.92
C ALA A 181 10.74 -4.73 -25.43
N ALA A 182 10.79 -5.02 -24.12
CA ALA A 182 10.07 -6.15 -23.52
C ALA A 182 8.55 -5.99 -23.62
N ILE A 183 8.01 -4.78 -23.41
CA ILE A 183 6.57 -4.50 -23.57
C ILE A 183 6.14 -4.64 -25.04
N GLN A 184 6.92 -4.11 -25.99
CA GLN A 184 6.64 -4.27 -27.43
C GLN A 184 6.66 -5.75 -27.84
N ALA A 185 7.63 -6.53 -27.38
CA ALA A 185 7.72 -7.97 -27.65
C ALA A 185 6.56 -8.77 -27.02
N ALA A 186 6.04 -8.33 -25.86
CA ALA A 186 4.91 -8.96 -25.19
C ALA A 186 3.52 -8.52 -25.73
N ALA A 187 3.45 -7.46 -26.56
CA ALA A 187 2.22 -6.92 -27.14
C ALA A 187 2.15 -7.03 -28.69
N PRO A 188 2.39 -8.21 -29.30
CA PRO A 188 2.57 -8.35 -30.75
C PRO A 188 1.35 -8.01 -31.62
N GLY A 189 0.15 -7.90 -31.03
CA GLY A 189 -1.07 -7.45 -31.71
C GLY A 189 -1.17 -5.93 -31.89
N LEU A 190 -0.28 -5.15 -31.25
CA LEU A 190 -0.28 -3.69 -31.31
C LEU A 190 0.92 -3.16 -32.11
N ARG A 191 0.68 -2.17 -32.98
CA ARG A 191 1.76 -1.32 -33.50
C ARG A 191 2.11 -0.30 -32.41
N LEU A 192 2.87 -0.76 -31.41
CA LEU A 192 3.15 -0.01 -30.20
C LEU A 192 4.38 0.89 -30.34
N TRP A 193 4.14 2.19 -30.32
CA TRP A 193 5.14 3.23 -30.11
C TRP A 193 5.40 3.41 -28.62
N VAL A 194 6.65 3.67 -28.22
CA VAL A 194 6.98 4.03 -26.84
C VAL A 194 7.71 5.36 -26.82
N GLY A 195 7.14 6.35 -26.11
CA GLY A 195 7.78 7.64 -25.88
C GLY A 195 8.17 7.80 -24.41
N VAL A 196 9.43 8.10 -24.13
CA VAL A 196 9.90 8.36 -22.76
C VAL A 196 10.08 9.86 -22.55
N LEU A 197 9.38 10.41 -21.56
CA LEU A 197 9.47 11.81 -21.17
C LEU A 197 10.85 12.09 -20.58
N HIS A 198 11.51 13.16 -21.03
CA HIS A 198 12.73 13.64 -20.40
C HIS A 198 12.36 14.80 -19.47
N CYS A 199 12.45 14.56 -18.18
CA CYS A 199 12.12 15.51 -17.13
C CYS A 199 13.39 15.80 -16.33
N ASP A 200 14.17 16.81 -16.75
CA ASP A 200 15.29 17.28 -15.96
C ASP A 200 14.76 18.01 -14.71
N LEU A 201 14.57 17.24 -13.64
CA LEU A 201 14.13 17.74 -12.34
C LEU A 201 15.13 18.71 -11.69
N MET A 202 16.40 18.74 -12.13
CA MET A 202 17.37 19.71 -11.64
C MET A 202 17.26 21.04 -12.37
N ALA A 203 17.10 21.04 -13.70
CA ALA A 203 16.76 22.26 -14.45
C ALA A 203 15.38 22.82 -14.06
N LEU A 204 14.38 21.96 -13.88
CA LEU A 204 13.08 22.36 -13.31
C LEU A 204 13.24 22.86 -11.87
N GLY A 205 14.07 22.21 -11.06
CA GLY A 205 14.47 22.65 -9.72
C GLY A 205 15.01 24.08 -9.73
N GLN A 206 16.01 24.36 -10.55
CA GLN A 206 16.61 25.70 -10.68
C GLN A 206 15.62 26.76 -11.17
N ARG A 207 14.61 26.37 -11.97
CA ARG A 207 13.61 27.28 -12.53
C ARG A 207 12.40 27.54 -11.63
N TYR A 208 12.03 26.57 -10.80
CA TYR A 208 10.75 26.55 -10.08
C TYR A 208 10.87 26.31 -8.56
N ALA A 209 12.04 25.94 -8.03
CA ALA A 209 12.23 25.89 -6.58
C ALA A 209 12.31 27.31 -6.00
N ASP A 210 11.77 27.45 -4.79
CA ASP A 210 12.00 28.64 -3.96
C ASP A 210 13.47 28.62 -3.49
N PRO A 211 14.31 29.62 -3.83
CA PRO A 211 15.72 29.64 -3.44
C PRO A 211 15.93 29.75 -1.93
N SER A 212 14.89 30.08 -1.14
CA SER A 212 14.94 30.02 0.32
C SER A 212 14.78 28.60 0.89
N GLN A 213 14.37 27.63 0.07
CA GLN A 213 14.17 26.23 0.49
C GLN A 213 15.19 25.31 -0.20
N PRO A 214 15.89 24.43 0.53
CA PRO A 214 16.75 23.42 -0.09
C PRO A 214 15.90 22.54 -1.03
N PRO A 215 16.22 22.43 -2.34
CA PRO A 215 15.37 21.71 -3.31
C PRO A 215 15.15 20.23 -2.98
N MET A 216 16.09 19.64 -2.22
CA MET A 216 16.06 18.25 -1.76
C MET A 216 15.43 18.06 -0.37
N SER A 217 14.96 19.14 0.28
CA SER A 217 14.11 19.02 1.47
C SER A 217 12.69 18.59 1.08
N GLU A 218 11.94 17.96 2.00
CA GLU A 218 10.56 17.55 1.71
C GLU A 218 9.67 18.76 1.34
N ALA A 219 9.85 19.88 2.03
CA ALA A 219 9.16 21.14 1.74
C ALA A 219 9.54 21.69 0.35
N GLY A 220 10.84 21.76 0.05
CA GLY A 220 11.36 22.23 -1.24
C GLY A 220 10.90 21.36 -2.41
N PHE A 221 10.91 20.03 -2.26
CA PHE A 221 10.38 19.11 -3.27
C PHE A 221 8.87 19.27 -3.46
N LYS A 222 8.09 19.39 -2.37
CA LYS A 222 6.65 19.68 -2.43
C LYS A 222 6.34 21.04 -3.08
N ALA A 223 7.17 22.05 -2.88
CA ALA A 223 7.03 23.37 -3.49
C ALA A 223 7.37 23.31 -5.00
N LEU A 224 8.50 22.71 -5.35
CA LEU A 224 8.93 22.47 -6.74
C LEU A 224 7.84 21.78 -7.56
N VAL A 225 7.28 20.69 -7.04
CA VAL A 225 6.18 19.94 -7.65
C VAL A 225 4.98 20.83 -7.96
N ARG A 226 4.47 21.56 -6.95
CA ARG A 226 3.32 22.46 -7.13
C ARG A 226 3.61 23.57 -8.14
N ASN A 227 4.84 24.06 -8.19
CA ASN A 227 5.24 25.11 -9.12
C ASN A 227 5.35 24.60 -10.56
N ILE A 228 5.81 23.35 -10.78
CA ILE A 228 5.77 22.70 -12.10
C ILE A 228 4.32 22.47 -12.56
N GLU A 229 3.45 21.99 -11.65
CA GLU A 229 2.02 21.79 -11.93
C GLU A 229 1.31 23.11 -12.26
N ALA A 230 1.50 24.16 -11.45
CA ALA A 230 0.93 25.49 -11.66
C ALA A 230 1.43 26.16 -12.95
N ALA A 231 2.67 25.89 -13.36
CA ALA A 231 3.22 26.33 -14.64
C ALA A 231 2.77 25.47 -15.84
N GLY A 232 2.02 24.39 -15.62
CA GLY A 232 1.60 23.46 -16.67
C GLY A 232 2.73 22.64 -17.31
N GLY A 233 3.90 22.55 -16.65
CA GLY A 233 5.12 21.99 -17.24
C GLY A 233 4.96 20.55 -17.72
N TYR A 234 4.31 19.70 -16.93
CA TYR A 234 4.03 18.31 -17.31
C TYR A 234 3.13 18.19 -18.56
N ALA A 235 2.18 19.11 -18.74
CA ALA A 235 1.29 19.13 -19.90
C ALA A 235 2.03 19.61 -21.17
N ALA A 236 2.94 20.57 -21.02
CA ALA A 236 3.81 21.02 -22.12
C ALA A 236 4.74 19.89 -22.59
N LEU A 237 5.41 19.19 -21.66
CA LEU A 237 6.24 18.01 -21.94
C LEU A 237 5.47 16.90 -22.69
N LEU A 238 4.26 16.57 -22.23
CA LEU A 238 3.42 15.57 -22.90
C LEU A 238 3.00 16.01 -24.32
N THR A 239 2.74 17.30 -24.51
CA THR A 239 2.38 17.88 -25.82
C THR A 239 3.57 17.85 -26.79
N GLN A 240 4.79 18.16 -26.32
CA GLN A 240 6.01 18.08 -27.11
C GLN A 240 6.32 16.64 -27.54
N LEU A 241 6.24 15.68 -26.62
CA LEU A 241 6.42 14.26 -26.93
C LEU A 241 5.38 13.76 -27.94
N LEU A 242 4.11 14.15 -27.80
CA LEU A 242 3.06 13.76 -28.72
C LEU A 242 3.32 14.32 -30.14
N ALA A 243 3.74 15.58 -30.26
CA ALA A 243 4.12 16.17 -31.55
C ALA A 243 5.32 15.47 -32.19
N GLN A 244 6.30 15.02 -31.39
CA GLN A 244 7.44 14.23 -31.89
C GLN A 244 7.02 12.82 -32.33
N ALA A 245 6.08 12.18 -31.63
CA ALA A 245 5.50 10.91 -32.05
C ALA A 245 4.69 11.05 -33.35
N GLU A 246 3.86 12.10 -33.47
CA GLU A 246 3.14 12.45 -34.71
C GLU A 246 4.11 12.64 -35.88
N ALA A 247 5.19 13.39 -35.69
CA ALA A 247 6.24 13.59 -36.70
C ALA A 247 7.00 12.29 -37.06
N ALA A 248 7.10 11.34 -36.13
CA ALA A 248 7.68 10.02 -36.38
C ALA A 248 6.72 9.04 -37.08
N GLY A 249 5.43 9.38 -37.22
CA GLY A 249 4.42 8.59 -37.92
C GLY A 249 3.41 7.85 -37.04
N PHE A 250 3.26 8.22 -35.76
CA PHE A 250 2.15 7.79 -34.92
C PHE A 250 0.87 8.58 -35.19
N THR A 251 -0.27 7.91 -35.31
CA THR A 251 -1.57 8.53 -35.57
C THR A 251 -2.42 8.62 -34.28
N PRO A 252 -2.56 9.80 -33.65
CA PRO A 252 -3.37 9.95 -32.45
C PRO A 252 -4.87 9.89 -32.74
N LYS A 253 -5.59 8.96 -32.11
CA LYS A 253 -7.05 8.91 -32.09
C LYS A 253 -7.60 9.95 -31.10
N ARG A 254 -7.86 11.18 -31.56
CA ARG A 254 -8.34 12.26 -30.69
C ARG A 254 -9.82 12.07 -30.32
N GLU A 255 -10.10 11.99 -29.03
CA GLU A 255 -11.45 11.84 -28.46
C GLU A 255 -11.89 13.14 -27.78
N GLY A 256 -12.36 14.08 -28.59
CA GLY A 256 -12.63 15.45 -28.14
C GLY A 256 -11.36 16.31 -28.05
N PRO A 257 -11.39 17.45 -27.33
CA PRO A 257 -10.37 18.49 -27.45
C PRO A 257 -9.03 18.15 -26.77
N ALA A 258 -8.99 17.13 -25.91
CA ALA A 258 -7.86 16.90 -25.02
C ALA A 258 -7.35 15.44 -24.95
N ARG A 259 -8.20 14.45 -25.21
CA ARG A 259 -7.91 13.03 -24.96
C ARG A 259 -7.42 12.31 -26.21
N ILE A 260 -6.46 11.40 -26.04
CA ILE A 260 -5.95 10.51 -27.08
C ILE A 260 -6.35 9.07 -26.70
N GLY A 261 -7.31 8.51 -27.44
CA GLY A 261 -7.93 7.20 -27.20
C GLY A 261 -7.03 5.99 -27.45
N ASN A 262 -5.90 6.18 -28.13
CA ASN A 262 -4.85 5.16 -28.31
C ASN A 262 -3.54 5.49 -27.58
N MET A 263 -3.60 6.33 -26.53
CA MET A 263 -2.45 6.63 -25.67
C MET A 263 -2.65 6.09 -24.27
N VAL A 264 -1.61 5.49 -23.69
CA VAL A 264 -1.56 5.10 -22.27
C VAL A 264 -0.37 5.78 -21.61
N LEU A 265 -0.59 6.34 -20.42
CA LEU A 265 0.47 7.01 -19.66
C LEU A 265 0.90 6.11 -18.50
N LEU A 266 2.15 5.65 -18.55
CA LEU A 266 2.83 4.93 -17.49
C LEU A 266 3.63 5.92 -16.66
N CYS A 267 3.39 5.95 -15.36
CA CYS A 267 4.09 6.79 -14.41
C CYS A 267 4.90 5.90 -13.46
N GLN A 268 6.22 6.06 -13.45
CA GLN A 268 7.13 5.26 -12.63
C GLN A 268 7.64 6.07 -11.44
N SER A 269 7.54 5.54 -10.21
CA SER A 269 8.05 6.18 -8.99
C SER A 269 7.57 7.65 -8.84
N ALA A 270 8.50 8.60 -8.66
CA ALA A 270 8.22 10.04 -8.61
C ALA A 270 7.62 10.60 -9.93
N GLY A 271 7.68 9.87 -11.04
CA GLY A 271 6.99 10.19 -12.29
C GLY A 271 5.46 10.16 -12.17
N CYS A 272 4.88 9.61 -11.09
CA CYS A 272 3.47 9.76 -10.74
C CYS A 272 3.08 11.19 -10.34
N VAL A 273 4.05 11.95 -9.81
CA VAL A 273 3.81 13.31 -9.33
C VAL A 273 3.41 14.21 -10.50
N GLY A 274 2.17 14.72 -10.45
CA GLY A 274 1.53 15.53 -11.50
C GLY A 274 1.05 14.79 -12.74
N TYR A 275 1.76 13.77 -13.22
CA TYR A 275 1.35 13.04 -14.44
C TYR A 275 0.14 12.13 -14.24
N GLU A 276 -0.16 11.68 -13.03
CA GLU A 276 -1.40 10.95 -12.73
C GLU A 276 -2.65 11.74 -13.16
N PHE A 277 -2.69 13.05 -12.92
CA PHE A 277 -3.79 13.92 -13.35
C PHE A 277 -3.84 14.05 -14.89
N LEU A 278 -2.69 14.00 -15.57
CA LEU A 278 -2.64 13.96 -17.02
C LEU A 278 -3.07 12.61 -17.60
N ALA A 279 -2.78 11.49 -16.92
CA ALA A 279 -3.30 10.17 -17.31
C ALA A 279 -4.85 10.19 -17.29
N TYR A 280 -5.42 10.74 -16.21
CA TYR A 280 -6.87 10.93 -16.06
C TYR A 280 -7.48 11.79 -17.19
N GLN A 281 -6.83 12.91 -17.55
CA GLN A 281 -7.38 13.89 -18.52
C GLN A 281 -7.10 13.56 -19.99
N ARG A 282 -5.93 13.01 -20.29
CA ARG A 282 -5.36 12.97 -21.66
C ARG A 282 -5.27 11.57 -22.24
N ALA A 283 -5.14 10.53 -21.42
CA ALA A 283 -4.93 9.16 -21.88
C ALA A 283 -6.23 8.34 -21.99
N ALA A 284 -6.13 7.20 -22.66
CA ALA A 284 -7.14 6.16 -22.67
C ALA A 284 -7.22 5.45 -21.30
N ALA A 285 -6.05 5.10 -20.76
CA ALA A 285 -5.82 4.43 -19.50
C ALA A 285 -4.48 4.88 -18.86
N GLY A 286 -4.25 4.51 -17.60
CA GLY A 286 -3.00 4.76 -16.88
C GLY A 286 -2.32 3.50 -16.38
N VAL A 287 -0.99 3.57 -16.19
CA VAL A 287 -0.20 2.56 -15.47
C VAL A 287 0.60 3.27 -14.38
N VAL A 288 0.61 2.71 -13.17
CA VAL A 288 1.42 3.18 -12.03
C VAL A 288 2.45 2.09 -11.73
N LEU A 289 3.74 2.40 -11.85
CA LEU A 289 4.84 1.44 -11.74
C LEU A 289 5.76 1.80 -10.56
N GLY A 290 5.87 0.91 -9.56
CA GLY A 290 6.68 1.13 -8.36
C GLY A 290 6.30 2.43 -7.64
N SER A 291 5.00 2.70 -7.48
CA SER A 291 4.49 3.95 -6.91
C SER A 291 3.01 3.82 -6.53
N THR A 292 2.43 4.84 -5.91
CA THR A 292 0.98 4.94 -5.64
C THR A 292 0.39 6.15 -6.34
N LEU A 293 -0.94 6.18 -6.51
CA LEU A 293 -1.63 7.45 -6.77
C LEU A 293 -1.33 8.44 -5.64
N ARG A 294 -1.05 9.69 -6.00
CA ARG A 294 -0.66 10.80 -5.13
C ARG A 294 0.41 10.40 -4.10
N PRO A 295 1.64 10.07 -4.55
CA PRO A 295 2.65 9.50 -3.65
C PRO A 295 3.02 10.44 -2.49
N LEU A 296 2.88 11.77 -2.65
CA LEU A 296 3.08 12.76 -1.58
C LEU A 296 1.98 12.73 -0.51
N ASP A 297 0.72 12.54 -0.90
CA ASP A 297 -0.42 12.38 0.01
C ASP A 297 -0.32 11.00 0.70
N CYS A 298 0.05 9.95 -0.03
CA CYS A 298 0.26 8.62 0.55
C CYS A 298 1.40 8.62 1.58
N ALA A 299 2.54 9.23 1.25
CA ALA A 299 3.71 9.26 2.13
C ALA A 299 3.49 10.06 3.43
N THR A 300 2.77 11.19 3.38
CA THR A 300 2.64 12.09 4.54
C THR A 300 1.30 12.04 5.26
N ALA A 301 0.23 11.69 4.57
CA ALA A 301 -1.11 11.58 5.13
C ALA A 301 -1.62 10.13 5.23
N ARG A 302 -0.92 9.15 4.62
CA ARG A 302 -1.42 7.78 4.40
C ARG A 302 -2.80 7.75 3.73
N ALA A 303 -3.08 8.79 2.95
CA ALA A 303 -4.30 8.93 2.17
C ALA A 303 -4.11 8.20 0.83
N THR A 304 -5.02 7.29 0.52
CA THR A 304 -5.08 6.58 -0.76
C THR A 304 -6.27 7.05 -1.57
N LEU A 305 -6.07 7.33 -2.85
CA LEU A 305 -7.16 7.64 -3.78
C LEU A 305 -7.86 6.33 -4.18
N SER A 306 -9.19 6.29 -4.08
CA SER A 306 -9.99 5.11 -4.43
C SER A 306 -9.82 4.71 -5.90
N LEU A 307 -9.59 3.42 -6.14
CA LEU A 307 -9.63 2.77 -7.46
C LEU A 307 -11.02 2.89 -8.11
N GLU A 308 -12.10 2.78 -7.33
CA GLU A 308 -13.48 2.96 -7.79
C GLU A 308 -13.73 4.40 -8.26
N ALA A 309 -13.23 5.38 -7.51
CA ALA A 309 -13.36 6.80 -7.85
C ALA A 309 -12.56 7.21 -9.10
N TRP A 310 -11.59 6.40 -9.55
CA TRP A 310 -10.86 6.64 -10.79
C TRP A 310 -11.72 6.20 -12.00
N PRO A 311 -12.09 7.08 -12.94
CA PRO A 311 -13.10 6.76 -13.97
C PRO A 311 -12.54 6.00 -15.20
N ARG A 312 -11.22 5.75 -15.25
CA ARG A 312 -10.55 5.10 -16.38
C ARG A 312 -9.94 3.74 -15.98
N PRO A 313 -9.56 2.89 -16.94
CA PRO A 313 -8.73 1.74 -16.63
C PRO A 313 -7.40 2.20 -16.00
N LEU A 314 -6.96 1.51 -14.97
CA LEU A 314 -5.75 1.82 -14.22
C LEU A 314 -5.08 0.54 -13.72
N LEU A 315 -3.87 0.28 -14.20
CA LEU A 315 -3.01 -0.79 -13.72
C LEU A 315 -2.03 -0.25 -12.67
N HIS A 316 -1.92 -0.92 -11.53
CA HIS A 316 -0.79 -0.76 -10.61
C HIS A 316 0.15 -1.97 -10.71
N VAL A 317 1.46 -1.71 -10.80
CA VAL A 317 2.51 -2.73 -10.80
C VAL A 317 3.56 -2.37 -9.75
N PHE A 318 3.84 -3.27 -8.81
CA PHE A 318 4.87 -3.10 -7.79
C PHE A 318 5.93 -4.20 -7.90
N GLY A 319 7.17 -3.87 -7.56
CA GLY A 319 8.20 -4.87 -7.29
C GLY A 319 8.01 -5.48 -5.91
N GLU A 320 8.09 -6.81 -5.80
CA GLU A 320 8.00 -7.52 -4.53
C GLU A 320 9.17 -7.22 -3.57
N LEU A 321 10.33 -6.85 -4.13
CA LEU A 321 11.54 -6.41 -3.44
C LEU A 321 11.77 -4.90 -3.61
N ASP A 322 10.73 -4.13 -3.94
CA ASP A 322 10.80 -2.67 -3.95
C ASP A 322 11.00 -2.16 -2.52
N GLY A 323 12.18 -1.61 -2.22
CA GLY A 323 12.50 -1.04 -0.91
C GLY A 323 12.26 0.47 -0.81
N GLN A 324 12.01 1.16 -1.93
CA GLN A 324 11.77 2.62 -1.97
C GLN A 324 10.29 2.98 -1.98
N MET A 325 9.48 2.20 -2.69
CA MET A 325 8.02 2.32 -2.86
C MET A 325 7.41 0.95 -2.61
N ARG A 326 7.55 0.49 -1.36
CA ARG A 326 7.26 -0.87 -0.90
C ARG A 326 5.89 -1.35 -1.39
N TRP A 327 5.79 -2.58 -1.89
CA TRP A 327 4.51 -3.13 -2.34
C TRP A 327 3.45 -3.14 -1.22
N THR A 328 3.83 -3.13 0.07
CA THR A 328 2.89 -3.00 1.20
C THR A 328 2.05 -1.72 1.13
N TRP A 329 2.52 -0.69 0.41
CA TRP A 329 1.77 0.54 0.07
C TRP A 329 0.59 0.26 -0.88
N ALA A 330 0.65 -0.85 -1.62
CA ALA A 330 -0.43 -1.38 -2.45
C ALA A 330 -1.54 -2.07 -1.64
N ALA A 331 -1.34 -2.41 -0.36
CA ALA A 331 -2.30 -3.22 0.41
C ALA A 331 -3.75 -2.66 0.45
N PRO A 332 -3.98 -1.34 0.61
CA PRO A 332 -5.32 -0.76 0.47
C PRO A 332 -5.91 -0.93 -0.92
N TYR A 333 -5.09 -0.76 -1.97
CA TYR A 333 -5.49 -0.94 -3.37
C TYR A 333 -5.81 -2.41 -3.70
N LEU A 334 -5.06 -3.36 -3.16
CA LEU A 334 -5.33 -4.80 -3.25
C LEU A 334 -6.67 -5.17 -2.58
N ALA A 335 -6.95 -4.57 -1.42
CA ALA A 335 -8.21 -4.77 -0.70
C ALA A 335 -9.42 -4.16 -1.42
N GLU A 336 -9.26 -2.95 -1.96
CA GLU A 336 -10.29 -2.31 -2.78
C GLU A 336 -10.53 -3.08 -4.08
N ALA A 337 -9.49 -3.55 -4.77
CA ALA A 337 -9.61 -4.40 -5.94
C ALA A 337 -10.38 -5.71 -5.62
N ALA A 338 -10.09 -6.37 -4.50
CA ALA A 338 -10.83 -7.58 -4.09
C ALA A 338 -12.32 -7.30 -3.77
N ALA A 339 -12.63 -6.15 -3.16
CA ALA A 339 -14.00 -5.72 -2.92
C ALA A 339 -14.74 -5.41 -4.23
N LEU A 340 -14.08 -4.67 -5.15
CA LEU A 340 -14.59 -4.41 -6.50
C LEU A 340 -14.80 -5.71 -7.27
N ALA A 341 -13.92 -6.70 -7.13
CA ALA A 341 -14.03 -7.99 -7.80
C ALA A 341 -15.24 -8.80 -7.30
N THR A 342 -15.59 -8.64 -6.02
CA THR A 342 -16.81 -9.21 -5.43
C THR A 342 -18.08 -8.50 -5.95
N LYS A 343 -17.99 -7.19 -6.24
CA LYS A 343 -19.11 -6.34 -6.70
C LYS A 343 -19.38 -6.41 -8.21
N PHE A 344 -18.32 -6.43 -9.02
CA PHE A 344 -18.35 -6.29 -10.48
C PHE A 344 -17.81 -7.51 -11.24
N GLY A 345 -17.32 -8.53 -10.52
CA GLY A 345 -16.67 -9.71 -11.09
C GLY A 345 -15.15 -9.56 -11.22
N ALA A 346 -14.43 -10.61 -10.84
CA ALA A 346 -12.96 -10.62 -10.81
C ALA A 346 -12.31 -10.40 -12.19
N ARG A 347 -12.87 -10.94 -13.29
CA ARG A 347 -12.36 -10.71 -14.65
C ARG A 347 -12.44 -9.24 -15.03
N HIS A 348 -13.59 -8.58 -14.79
CA HIS A 348 -13.77 -7.15 -15.05
C HIS A 348 -12.74 -6.31 -14.28
N VAL A 349 -12.54 -6.60 -13.00
CA VAL A 349 -11.58 -5.87 -12.17
C VAL A 349 -10.12 -6.16 -12.56
N ALA A 350 -9.78 -7.39 -12.92
CA ALA A 350 -8.44 -7.69 -13.43
C ALA A 350 -8.13 -6.96 -14.75
N VAL A 351 -9.14 -6.66 -15.57
CA VAL A 351 -8.98 -5.86 -16.80
C VAL A 351 -8.92 -4.36 -16.52
N HIS A 352 -9.81 -3.82 -15.68
CA HIS A 352 -9.96 -2.37 -15.51
C HIS A 352 -9.22 -1.77 -14.31
N LYS A 353 -9.00 -2.53 -13.22
CA LYS A 353 -8.34 -2.11 -11.98
C LYS A 353 -7.28 -3.11 -11.47
N PRO A 354 -6.44 -3.72 -12.34
CA PRO A 354 -5.44 -4.68 -11.86
C PRO A 354 -4.45 -4.03 -10.89
N VAL A 355 -4.16 -4.76 -9.82
CA VAL A 355 -3.04 -4.47 -8.91
C VAL A 355 -2.15 -5.72 -8.88
N VAL A 356 -0.93 -5.57 -9.37
CA VAL A 356 0.02 -6.67 -9.57
C VAL A 356 1.28 -6.42 -8.74
N VAL A 357 1.76 -7.45 -8.05
CA VAL A 357 3.04 -7.46 -7.33
C VAL A 357 3.92 -8.51 -8.00
N VAL A 358 5.08 -8.11 -8.51
CA VAL A 358 5.95 -8.93 -9.35
C VAL A 358 7.10 -9.49 -8.51
N PRO A 359 7.18 -10.83 -8.28
CA PRO A 359 8.22 -11.46 -7.47
C PRO A 359 9.64 -11.11 -7.90
N GLY A 360 10.56 -10.97 -6.94
CA GLY A 360 11.99 -10.75 -7.20
C GLY A 360 12.38 -9.40 -7.81
N VAL A 361 11.42 -8.54 -8.17
CA VAL A 361 11.69 -7.22 -8.76
C VAL A 361 11.89 -6.17 -7.67
N ASN A 362 12.97 -5.38 -7.75
CA ASN A 362 13.24 -4.23 -6.90
C ASN A 362 12.89 -2.90 -7.60
N HIS A 363 13.07 -1.76 -6.92
CA HIS A 363 12.75 -0.45 -7.49
C HIS A 363 13.59 -0.11 -8.72
N ALA A 364 14.92 -0.25 -8.64
CA ALA A 364 15.84 0.06 -9.74
C ALA A 364 15.49 -0.70 -11.03
N ALA A 365 15.12 -1.97 -10.91
CA ALA A 365 14.76 -2.84 -12.02
C ALA A 365 13.49 -2.39 -12.78
N THR A 366 12.62 -1.54 -12.19
CA THR A 366 11.51 -0.89 -12.91
C THR A 366 11.95 0.09 -14.00
N SER A 367 13.25 0.41 -14.05
CA SER A 367 13.85 1.33 -15.02
C SER A 367 15.16 0.81 -15.62
N GLY A 368 15.49 -0.48 -15.46
CA GLY A 368 16.78 -1.03 -15.91
C GLY A 368 18.03 -0.39 -15.26
N SER A 369 17.84 0.38 -14.17
CA SER A 369 18.91 1.11 -13.49
C SER A 369 19.76 0.20 -12.60
N ALA A 370 20.98 0.64 -12.29
CA ALA A 370 21.79 0.01 -11.24
C ALA A 370 21.09 0.13 -9.86
N VAL A 371 21.29 -0.89 -9.01
CA VAL A 371 20.79 -0.90 -7.62
C VAL A 371 21.43 0.23 -6.83
N ARG A 372 20.60 1.11 -6.25
CA ARG A 372 20.99 2.25 -5.42
C ARG A 372 20.63 2.00 -3.96
N ALA A 373 21.47 1.22 -3.29
CA ALA A 373 21.25 0.82 -1.91
C ALA A 373 21.03 2.04 -0.99
N GLU A 374 21.73 3.16 -1.22
CA GLU A 374 21.62 4.40 -0.45
C GLU A 374 20.24 5.10 -0.54
N ARG A 375 19.43 4.72 -1.54
CA ARG A 375 18.03 5.15 -1.68
C ARG A 375 17.03 4.15 -1.08
N GLY A 376 17.49 2.98 -0.66
CA GLY A 376 16.67 1.88 -0.14
C GLY A 376 16.46 0.72 -1.11
N ASP A 377 17.20 0.65 -2.23
CA ASP A 377 17.09 -0.51 -3.13
C ASP A 377 17.63 -1.79 -2.49
N ILE A 378 16.83 -2.85 -2.56
CA ILE A 378 17.26 -4.20 -2.22
C ILE A 378 17.96 -4.78 -3.45
N GLY A 379 19.20 -5.23 -3.30
CA GLY A 379 19.93 -6.03 -4.29
C GLY A 379 20.39 -7.35 -3.67
N GLY A 380 20.65 -8.36 -4.49
CA GLY A 380 21.24 -9.62 -4.02
C GLY A 380 20.92 -10.82 -4.90
N PRO A 381 21.23 -12.05 -4.45
CA PRO A 381 20.95 -13.28 -5.22
C PRO A 381 19.44 -13.56 -5.38
N THR A 382 18.59 -12.85 -4.65
CA THR A 382 17.12 -12.98 -4.68
C THR A 382 16.44 -11.97 -5.62
N THR A 383 17.17 -10.97 -6.12
CA THR A 383 16.64 -10.03 -7.11
C THR A 383 16.80 -10.58 -8.51
N ALA A 384 15.74 -10.50 -9.31
CA ALA A 384 15.77 -10.88 -10.72
C ALA A 384 16.82 -10.05 -11.50
N SER A 385 17.44 -10.65 -12.51
CA SER A 385 18.31 -9.89 -13.41
C SER A 385 17.53 -8.78 -14.13
N PRO A 386 18.19 -7.71 -14.62
CA PRO A 386 17.50 -6.62 -15.32
C PRO A 386 16.62 -7.08 -16.50
N GLU A 387 17.04 -8.12 -17.23
CA GLU A 387 16.29 -8.68 -18.36
C GLU A 387 15.08 -9.53 -17.93
N GLU A 388 15.20 -10.27 -16.82
CA GLU A 388 14.09 -11.03 -16.22
C GLU A 388 13.06 -10.07 -15.63
N ALA A 389 13.51 -9.05 -14.90
CA ALA A 389 12.65 -8.03 -14.34
C ALA A 389 11.93 -7.23 -15.43
N ALA A 390 12.63 -6.82 -16.49
CA ALA A 390 12.01 -6.15 -17.64
C ALA A 390 10.90 -7.00 -18.28
N ARG A 391 11.14 -8.31 -18.48
CA ARG A 391 10.12 -9.25 -19.00
C ARG A 391 8.95 -9.44 -18.03
N ALA A 392 9.23 -9.60 -16.74
CA ALA A 392 8.21 -9.81 -15.71
C ALA A 392 7.32 -8.58 -15.50
N LEU A 393 7.87 -7.37 -15.60
CA LEU A 393 7.12 -6.11 -15.58
C LEU A 393 6.39 -5.84 -16.90
N ALA A 394 6.97 -6.27 -18.03
CA ALA A 394 6.34 -6.10 -19.33
C ALA A 394 5.06 -6.93 -19.50
N ALA A 395 5.01 -8.14 -18.95
CA ALA A 395 3.86 -9.05 -19.08
C ALA A 395 2.50 -8.44 -18.63
N PRO A 396 2.34 -7.84 -17.43
CA PRO A 396 1.08 -7.22 -17.04
C PRO A 396 0.78 -5.95 -17.85
N ILE A 397 1.81 -5.16 -18.17
CA ILE A 397 1.67 -3.91 -18.92
C ILE A 397 1.19 -4.20 -20.35
N ALA A 398 1.84 -5.12 -21.05
CA ALA A 398 1.48 -5.53 -22.41
C ALA A 398 0.06 -6.10 -22.47
N ALA A 399 -0.31 -7.00 -21.55
CA ALA A 399 -1.66 -7.54 -21.49
C ALA A 399 -2.71 -6.43 -21.24
N PHE A 400 -2.43 -5.47 -20.37
CA PHE A 400 -3.28 -4.30 -20.14
C PHE A 400 -3.41 -3.39 -21.37
N LEU A 401 -2.31 -3.14 -22.10
CA LEU A 401 -2.36 -2.41 -23.38
C LEU A 401 -3.22 -3.16 -24.40
N THR A 402 -3.05 -4.47 -24.55
CA THR A 402 -3.86 -5.29 -25.47
C THR A 402 -5.34 -5.27 -25.11
N CYS A 403 -5.71 -5.32 -23.82
CA CYS A 403 -7.11 -5.30 -23.39
C CYS A 403 -7.84 -3.98 -23.73
N HIS A 404 -7.14 -2.85 -23.72
CA HIS A 404 -7.75 -1.51 -23.86
C HIS A 404 -7.49 -0.80 -25.19
N LEU A 405 -6.47 -1.20 -25.96
CA LEU A 405 -6.07 -0.52 -27.19
C LEU A 405 -6.32 -1.33 -28.47
N LEU A 406 -6.48 -2.65 -28.35
CA LEU A 406 -6.91 -3.51 -29.45
C LEU A 406 -8.44 -3.34 -29.66
N SER A 407 -8.92 -3.52 -30.89
CA SER A 407 -10.33 -3.29 -31.24
C SER A 407 -11.29 -4.15 -30.42
N HIS A 408 -12.44 -3.57 -30.03
CA HIS A 408 -13.51 -4.28 -29.32
C HIS A 408 -14.34 -5.23 -30.22
N SER A 409 -13.70 -5.95 -31.14
CA SER A 409 -14.29 -7.15 -31.71
C SER A 409 -14.28 -8.22 -30.63
N ASP A 410 -15.47 -8.66 -30.19
CA ASP A 410 -15.61 -9.63 -29.10
C ASP A 410 -14.96 -11.00 -29.40
N ASP A 411 -14.74 -11.30 -30.69
CA ASP A 411 -14.08 -12.50 -31.19
C ASP A 411 -12.53 -12.42 -31.23
N ASP A 412 -11.89 -11.35 -30.75
CA ASP A 412 -10.41 -11.26 -30.81
C ASP A 412 -9.72 -12.19 -29.78
N PRO A 413 -8.98 -13.23 -30.22
CA PRO A 413 -8.38 -14.20 -29.32
C PRO A 413 -7.16 -13.65 -28.57
N ALA A 414 -6.47 -12.63 -29.11
CA ALA A 414 -5.35 -12.00 -28.44
C ALA A 414 -5.83 -11.12 -27.29
N ARG A 415 -6.95 -10.42 -27.46
CA ARG A 415 -7.63 -9.70 -26.38
C ARG A 415 -8.10 -10.64 -25.28
N SER A 416 -8.84 -11.70 -25.61
CA SER A 416 -9.32 -12.67 -24.59
C SER A 416 -8.17 -13.30 -23.80
N LYS A 417 -7.09 -13.71 -24.49
CA LYS A 417 -5.86 -14.21 -23.87
C LYS A 417 -5.18 -13.18 -22.96
N ALA A 418 -5.22 -11.90 -23.30
CA ALA A 418 -4.67 -10.83 -22.47
C ALA A 418 -5.50 -10.60 -21.20
N GLU A 419 -6.83 -10.71 -21.27
CA GLU A 419 -7.71 -10.64 -20.09
C GLU A 419 -7.45 -11.81 -19.14
N ASP A 420 -7.33 -13.03 -19.66
CA ASP A 420 -6.97 -14.22 -18.86
C ASP A 420 -5.58 -14.10 -18.24
N ALA A 421 -4.60 -13.57 -18.99
CA ALA A 421 -3.26 -13.31 -18.47
C ALA A 421 -3.26 -12.27 -17.34
N LEU A 422 -4.07 -11.20 -17.42
CA LEU A 422 -4.23 -10.25 -16.31
C LEU A 422 -4.91 -10.88 -15.11
N LEU A 423 -5.97 -11.66 -15.32
CA LEU A 423 -6.67 -12.35 -14.23
C LEU A 423 -5.74 -13.32 -13.48
N ALA A 424 -4.92 -14.08 -14.21
CA ALA A 424 -3.90 -14.95 -13.61
C ALA A 424 -2.84 -14.16 -12.81
N GLN A 425 -2.37 -13.03 -13.33
CA GLN A 425 -1.37 -12.19 -12.66
C GLN A 425 -1.92 -11.49 -11.40
N VAL A 426 -3.15 -10.97 -11.45
CA VAL A 426 -3.83 -10.40 -10.28
C VAL A 426 -4.13 -11.49 -9.25
N ALA A 427 -4.57 -12.69 -9.66
CA ALA A 427 -4.78 -13.81 -8.76
C ALA A 427 -3.47 -14.25 -8.08
N ALA A 428 -2.34 -14.30 -8.81
CA ALA A 428 -1.03 -14.60 -8.24
C ALA A 428 -0.56 -13.52 -7.25
N ALA A 429 -0.68 -12.24 -7.61
CA ALA A 429 -0.34 -11.11 -6.74
C ALA A 429 -1.20 -11.08 -5.47
N ALA A 430 -2.50 -11.28 -5.59
CA ALA A 430 -3.42 -11.34 -4.46
C ALA A 430 -3.13 -12.56 -3.56
N SER A 431 -2.83 -13.73 -4.14
CA SER A 431 -2.45 -14.94 -3.38
C SER A 431 -1.15 -14.76 -2.62
N LEU A 432 -0.15 -14.14 -3.24
CA LEU A 432 1.13 -13.82 -2.61
C LEU A 432 0.92 -12.88 -1.42
N THR A 433 0.15 -11.82 -1.60
CA THR A 433 0.00 -10.73 -0.61
C THR A 433 -1.08 -10.96 0.45
N ALA A 434 -2.00 -11.90 0.23
CA ALA A 434 -3.12 -12.19 1.13
C ALA A 434 -2.75 -12.43 2.61
N PRO A 435 -1.64 -13.11 2.98
CA PRO A 435 -1.29 -13.26 4.39
C PRO A 435 -1.05 -11.93 5.10
N PHE A 436 -0.38 -10.97 4.43
CA PHE A 436 -0.16 -9.63 4.96
C PHE A 436 -1.47 -8.86 5.08
N THR A 437 -2.33 -8.89 4.06
CA THR A 437 -3.63 -8.19 4.10
C THR A 437 -4.55 -8.75 5.18
N ARG A 438 -4.52 -10.06 5.43
CA ARG A 438 -5.25 -10.71 6.53
C ARG A 438 -4.72 -10.28 7.91
N LEU A 439 -3.40 -10.27 8.13
CA LEU A 439 -2.81 -9.81 9.39
C LEU A 439 -3.08 -8.32 9.64
N LEU A 440 -2.97 -7.48 8.60
CA LEU A 440 -3.29 -6.06 8.67
C LEU A 440 -4.80 -5.79 8.88
N GLY A 441 -5.66 -6.80 8.70
CA GLY A 441 -7.10 -6.68 8.90
C GLY A 441 -7.90 -6.22 7.67
N LEU A 442 -7.30 -6.23 6.48
CA LEU A 442 -7.97 -5.90 5.22
C LEU A 442 -8.74 -7.09 4.60
N GLY A 443 -8.61 -8.27 5.20
CA GLY A 443 -9.29 -9.50 4.78
C GLY A 443 -8.51 -10.31 3.73
N ASP A 444 -9.14 -11.37 3.23
CA ASP A 444 -8.55 -12.26 2.23
C ASP A 444 -8.76 -11.73 0.80
N THR A 445 -7.75 -11.03 0.27
CA THR A 445 -7.80 -10.40 -1.05
C THR A 445 -7.71 -11.40 -2.20
N ALA A 446 -7.21 -12.61 -1.95
CA ALA A 446 -7.03 -13.63 -2.98
C ALA A 446 -8.35 -14.29 -3.43
N ALA A 447 -9.29 -14.47 -2.50
CA ALA A 447 -10.50 -15.28 -2.70
C ALA A 447 -11.30 -15.01 -3.99
N PRO A 448 -11.66 -13.76 -4.37
CA PRO A 448 -12.43 -13.52 -5.58
C PRO A 448 -11.65 -13.80 -6.87
N PHE A 449 -10.32 -13.59 -6.87
CA PHE A 449 -9.49 -13.75 -8.06
C PHE A 449 -9.06 -15.20 -8.29
N THR A 450 -8.72 -15.94 -7.24
CA THR A 450 -8.31 -17.35 -7.35
C THR A 450 -9.43 -18.25 -7.86
N GLN A 451 -10.66 -18.04 -7.37
CA GLN A 451 -11.85 -18.76 -7.85
C GLN A 451 -12.10 -18.50 -9.35
N ALA A 452 -12.02 -17.23 -9.77
CA ALA A 452 -12.21 -16.85 -11.17
C ALA A 452 -11.09 -17.34 -12.09
N ALA A 453 -9.83 -17.29 -11.66
CA ALA A 453 -8.69 -17.80 -12.42
C ALA A 453 -8.77 -19.34 -12.60
N ALA A 454 -9.17 -20.07 -11.55
CA ALA A 454 -9.40 -21.52 -11.64
C ALA A 454 -10.53 -21.87 -12.62
N ALA A 455 -11.64 -21.11 -12.60
CA ALA A 455 -12.74 -21.29 -13.54
C ALA A 455 -12.33 -21.00 -15.00
N ALA A 456 -11.54 -19.94 -15.23
CA ALA A 456 -11.02 -19.61 -16.56
C ALA A 456 -10.07 -20.71 -17.09
N ALA A 457 -9.15 -21.20 -16.25
CA ALA A 457 -8.24 -22.29 -16.61
C ALA A 457 -9.00 -23.60 -16.92
N ALA A 458 -10.03 -23.94 -16.15
CA ALA A 458 -10.88 -25.10 -16.41
C ALA A 458 -11.66 -24.96 -17.73
N GLY A 459 -12.19 -23.77 -18.02
CA GLY A 459 -12.87 -23.47 -19.29
C GLY A 459 -11.93 -23.61 -20.50
N ALA A 460 -10.71 -23.07 -20.41
CA ALA A 460 -9.70 -23.20 -21.46
C ALA A 460 -9.27 -24.67 -21.68
N ALA A 461 -9.09 -25.44 -20.60
CA ALA A 461 -8.78 -26.87 -20.69
C ALA A 461 -9.94 -27.68 -21.32
N ALA A 462 -11.19 -27.36 -20.96
CA ALA A 462 -12.36 -27.99 -21.55
C ALA A 462 -12.48 -27.69 -23.05
N ALA A 463 -12.32 -26.43 -23.46
CA ALA A 463 -12.35 -26.01 -24.87
C ALA A 463 -11.23 -26.67 -25.71
N ALA A 464 -10.05 -26.88 -25.13
CA ALA A 464 -8.98 -27.64 -25.77
C ALA A 464 -9.28 -29.13 -25.93
N ALA A 465 -10.12 -29.70 -25.05
CA ALA A 465 -10.47 -31.12 -25.05
C ALA A 465 -11.73 -31.47 -25.87
N SER A 466 -12.71 -30.56 -25.97
CA SER A 466 -14.02 -30.84 -26.57
C SER A 466 -14.03 -30.87 -28.11
N GLY A 467 -12.99 -30.37 -28.76
CA GLY A 467 -12.95 -30.18 -30.21
C GLY A 467 -14.01 -29.18 -30.72
N PRO A 468 -14.07 -28.93 -32.04
CA PRO A 468 -14.93 -27.88 -32.60
C PRO A 468 -16.44 -28.21 -32.64
N ALA A 469 -16.89 -29.33 -32.04
CA ALA A 469 -18.23 -29.88 -32.29
C ALA A 469 -19.18 -29.95 -31.06
N ALA A 470 -18.72 -29.63 -29.85
CA ALA A 470 -19.50 -29.85 -28.62
C ALA A 470 -19.46 -28.66 -27.64
N ALA A 471 -20.25 -27.62 -27.90
CA ALA A 471 -20.25 -26.39 -27.09
C ALA A 471 -21.65 -25.75 -26.90
N VAL A 472 -22.67 -26.54 -26.53
CA VAL A 472 -23.97 -26.01 -26.06
C VAL A 472 -24.57 -26.90 -24.95
N SER A 473 -24.34 -26.56 -23.67
CA SER A 473 -25.29 -26.75 -22.54
C SER A 473 -24.68 -26.37 -21.19
N GLY A 474 -25.35 -25.48 -20.44
CA GLY A 474 -25.36 -25.47 -18.96
C GLY A 474 -24.08 -25.05 -18.20
N LEU A 475 -24.00 -23.78 -17.79
CA LEU A 475 -23.19 -23.37 -16.64
C LEU A 475 -23.87 -23.81 -15.33
N PRO A 476 -23.20 -24.53 -14.41
CA PRO A 476 -23.77 -24.90 -13.14
C PRO A 476 -23.86 -23.70 -12.17
N PRO A 477 -24.94 -23.56 -11.39
CA PRO A 477 -25.06 -22.50 -10.38
C PRO A 477 -24.13 -22.78 -9.20
N THR A 478 -23.07 -21.97 -9.04
CA THR A 478 -22.17 -22.09 -7.88
C THR A 478 -22.75 -21.36 -6.67
N THR A 479 -23.39 -22.12 -5.77
CA THR A 479 -23.71 -21.65 -4.42
C THR A 479 -22.42 -21.43 -3.63
N PRO A 480 -22.17 -20.25 -3.04
CA PRO A 480 -20.94 -20.00 -2.30
C PRO A 480 -20.89 -20.79 -0.96
N PRO A 481 -19.69 -21.19 -0.50
CA PRO A 481 -19.56 -21.94 0.76
C PRO A 481 -19.91 -21.08 1.99
N PRO A 482 -20.52 -21.67 3.04
CA PRO A 482 -21.10 -20.94 4.17
C PRO A 482 -20.06 -20.28 5.09
N ASP A 483 -18.84 -20.80 5.18
CA ASP A 483 -17.81 -20.30 6.13
C ASP A 483 -17.06 -19.04 5.66
N SER A 484 -17.49 -18.38 4.57
CA SER A 484 -16.83 -17.16 4.05
C SER A 484 -17.15 -15.87 4.83
N ALA A 485 -17.19 -15.93 6.17
CA ALA A 485 -17.56 -14.82 7.06
C ALA A 485 -16.61 -13.60 6.99
N CYS A 486 -15.42 -13.73 6.39
CA CYS A 486 -14.49 -12.63 6.14
C CYS A 486 -14.08 -12.53 4.66
N ARG A 487 -15.05 -12.34 3.76
CA ARG A 487 -14.76 -11.82 2.42
C ARG A 487 -14.08 -10.45 2.54
N ALA A 488 -13.04 -10.20 1.74
CA ALA A 488 -12.49 -8.86 1.60
C ALA A 488 -13.59 -7.89 1.15
N GLY A 489 -13.65 -6.70 1.77
CA GLY A 489 -14.64 -5.70 1.39
C GLY A 489 -15.93 -5.69 2.21
N GLY A 490 -15.83 -5.81 3.53
CA GLY A 490 -16.68 -5.02 4.45
C GLY A 490 -16.42 -3.50 4.32
N LEU A 491 -16.29 -3.01 3.09
CA LEU A 491 -16.02 -1.63 2.74
C LEU A 491 -17.32 -0.85 2.88
N VAL A 492 -17.47 -0.15 4.00
CA VAL A 492 -18.48 0.91 4.13
C VAL A 492 -18.16 1.94 3.06
N ALA A 493 -18.99 2.01 2.01
CA ALA A 493 -18.77 2.90 0.88
C ALA A 493 -18.56 4.36 1.36
N GLY A 494 -17.44 4.97 0.96
CA GLY A 494 -17.08 6.34 1.36
C GLY A 494 -16.60 6.52 2.81
N GLY A 495 -16.49 5.43 3.59
CA GLY A 495 -16.18 5.46 5.03
C GLY A 495 -14.70 5.68 5.39
N CYS A 496 -14.05 6.71 4.85
CA CYS A 496 -12.78 7.20 5.38
C CYS A 496 -13.01 7.75 6.81
N ARG A 497 -12.90 6.89 7.83
CA ARG A 497 -12.94 7.31 9.23
C ARG A 497 -11.68 8.13 9.52
N THR A 498 -11.88 9.41 9.83
CA THR A 498 -10.83 10.37 10.15
C THR A 498 -10.23 10.08 11.53
N ALA A 499 -8.93 9.77 11.57
CA ALA A 499 -8.13 9.86 12.79
C ALA A 499 -7.48 11.25 12.82
N GLY A 500 -8.15 12.23 13.44
CA GLY A 500 -7.78 13.64 13.33
C GLY A 500 -8.20 14.25 11.99
N GLN A 501 -7.48 15.27 11.50
CA GLN A 501 -7.84 15.99 10.27
C GLN A 501 -7.51 15.25 8.95
N VAL A 502 -7.13 13.97 9.00
CA VAL A 502 -6.60 13.23 7.86
C VAL A 502 -7.31 11.88 7.69
N SER A 503 -7.69 11.56 6.46
CA SER A 503 -8.18 10.24 6.05
C SER A 503 -7.00 9.25 6.06
N SER A 504 -6.97 8.33 7.01
CA SER A 504 -5.87 7.37 7.17
C SER A 504 -6.39 5.93 7.11
N ASN A 505 -5.63 5.06 6.43
CA ASN A 505 -5.88 3.62 6.36
C ASN A 505 -5.86 2.94 7.75
N ALA A 506 -5.33 3.61 8.77
CA ALA A 506 -5.38 3.23 10.18
C ALA A 506 -6.78 2.91 10.73
N MET A 507 -7.83 3.42 10.07
CA MET A 507 -9.19 3.45 10.61
C MET A 507 -10.20 2.58 9.85
N LEU A 508 -9.73 1.72 8.94
CA LEU A 508 -10.60 0.73 8.29
C LEU A 508 -11.11 -0.27 9.35
N PRO A 509 -12.42 -0.63 9.38
CA PRO A 509 -12.99 -1.42 10.46
C PRO A 509 -12.29 -2.75 10.73
N GLY A 510 -11.77 -3.42 9.68
CA GLY A 510 -11.02 -4.66 9.84
C GLY A 510 -9.60 -4.47 10.41
N VAL A 511 -8.94 -3.33 10.15
CA VAL A 511 -7.64 -2.96 10.76
C VAL A 511 -7.82 -2.75 12.26
N VAL A 512 -8.89 -2.07 12.65
CA VAL A 512 -9.31 -1.90 14.05
C VAL A 512 -9.55 -3.28 14.69
N ALA A 513 -10.39 -4.12 14.09
CA ALA A 513 -10.70 -5.45 14.61
C ALA A 513 -9.47 -6.38 14.70
N ALA A 514 -8.51 -6.26 13.76
CA ALA A 514 -7.24 -6.99 13.82
C ALA A 514 -6.40 -6.54 15.02
N ALA A 515 -6.25 -5.22 15.23
CA ALA A 515 -5.52 -4.69 16.38
C ALA A 515 -6.18 -5.09 17.72
N GLU A 516 -7.52 -5.09 17.81
CA GLU A 516 -8.26 -5.52 19.01
C GLU A 516 -8.03 -7.02 19.29
N ARG A 517 -8.20 -7.88 18.27
CA ARG A 517 -7.96 -9.32 18.35
C ARG A 517 -6.53 -9.63 18.78
N ASP A 518 -5.55 -9.02 18.13
CA ASP A 518 -4.14 -9.31 18.34
C ASP A 518 -3.66 -8.82 19.72
N ALA A 519 -4.14 -7.64 20.16
CA ALA A 519 -3.91 -7.15 21.53
C ALA A 519 -4.54 -8.07 22.59
N ALA A 520 -5.77 -8.57 22.36
CA ALA A 520 -6.42 -9.51 23.28
C ALA A 520 -5.65 -10.84 23.36
N GLN A 521 -5.15 -11.36 22.22
CA GLN A 521 -4.29 -12.55 22.19
C GLN A 521 -2.97 -12.33 22.93
N LEU A 522 -2.34 -11.16 22.78
CA LEU A 522 -1.12 -10.80 23.53
C LEU A 522 -1.37 -10.72 25.04
N GLN A 523 -2.50 -10.14 25.49
CA GLN A 523 -2.87 -10.17 26.91
C GLN A 523 -3.16 -11.60 27.40
N LEU A 524 -3.76 -12.47 26.60
CA LEU A 524 -3.93 -13.89 26.97
C LEU A 524 -2.58 -14.63 27.10
N ARG A 525 -1.56 -14.25 26.30
CA ARG A 525 -0.18 -14.72 26.47
C ARG A 525 0.47 -14.17 27.74
N VAL A 526 0.24 -12.89 28.07
CA VAL A 526 0.66 -12.30 29.35
C VAL A 526 0.11 -13.08 30.55
N LEU A 527 -1.12 -13.58 30.44
CA LEU A 527 -1.77 -14.36 31.51
C LEU A 527 -1.50 -15.87 31.44
N ALA A 528 -0.65 -16.35 30.52
CA ALA A 528 -0.47 -17.79 30.27
C ALA A 528 0.02 -18.59 31.49
N ALA A 529 0.73 -17.94 32.43
CA ALA A 529 1.18 -18.53 33.69
C ALA A 529 0.04 -18.79 34.70
N LEU A 530 -1.14 -18.18 34.52
CA LEU A 530 -2.28 -18.40 35.41
C LEU A 530 -2.89 -19.81 35.21
N PRO A 531 -3.45 -20.43 36.27
CA PRO A 531 -4.19 -21.68 36.17
C PRO A 531 -5.27 -21.63 35.09
N ALA A 532 -5.51 -22.75 34.40
CA ALA A 532 -6.47 -22.80 33.29
C ALA A 532 -7.89 -22.38 33.74
N GLU A 533 -8.29 -22.76 34.94
CA GLU A 533 -9.55 -22.37 35.60
C GLU A 533 -9.67 -20.85 35.80
N ALA A 534 -8.59 -20.20 36.26
CA ALA A 534 -8.53 -18.75 36.41
C ALA A 534 -8.62 -18.03 35.05
N ARG A 535 -7.98 -18.57 34.02
CA ARG A 535 -8.08 -18.05 32.64
C ARG A 535 -9.47 -18.25 32.05
N ALA A 536 -10.13 -19.38 32.29
CA ALA A 536 -11.49 -19.65 31.81
C ALA A 536 -12.55 -18.68 32.39
N ARG A 537 -12.27 -18.06 33.54
CA ARG A 537 -13.10 -17.01 34.14
C ARG A 537 -12.94 -15.63 33.49
N LEU A 538 -11.94 -15.43 32.62
CA LEU A 538 -11.61 -14.14 32.02
C LEU A 538 -12.09 -14.04 30.56
N CYS A 539 -12.94 -13.05 30.29
CA CYS A 539 -13.19 -12.54 28.95
C CYS A 539 -12.24 -11.36 28.70
N VAL A 540 -11.32 -11.48 27.75
CA VAL A 540 -10.41 -10.38 27.38
C VAL A 540 -10.95 -9.66 26.16
N VAL A 541 -11.14 -8.35 26.28
CA VAL A 541 -11.52 -7.45 25.17
C VAL A 541 -10.51 -6.32 25.06
N ALA A 542 -10.34 -5.76 23.87
CA ALA A 542 -9.46 -4.64 23.63
C ALA A 542 -10.22 -3.45 23.03
N SER A 543 -9.85 -2.26 23.47
CA SER A 543 -10.33 -0.99 22.93
C SER A 543 -9.23 -0.36 22.06
N VAL A 544 -9.50 -0.14 20.78
CA VAL A 544 -8.59 0.62 19.90
C VAL A 544 -8.70 2.13 20.14
N HIS A 545 -7.55 2.78 20.18
CA HIS A 545 -7.40 4.23 20.23
C HIS A 545 -6.89 4.79 18.91
N THR A 546 -7.22 6.05 18.63
CA THR A 546 -6.86 6.74 17.38
C THR A 546 -5.99 7.98 17.61
N SER A 547 -5.81 8.37 18.87
CA SER A 547 -4.92 9.43 19.32
C SER A 547 -4.11 8.99 20.53
N VAL A 548 -2.94 9.60 20.70
CA VAL A 548 -2.08 9.36 21.87
C VAL A 548 -2.77 9.83 23.14
N GLU A 549 -3.55 10.90 23.09
CA GLU A 549 -4.27 11.49 24.22
C GLU A 549 -5.35 10.55 24.76
N THR A 550 -6.20 9.99 23.90
CA THR A 550 -7.23 9.04 24.38
C THR A 550 -6.59 7.76 24.92
N PHE A 551 -5.53 7.27 24.28
CA PHE A 551 -4.76 6.13 24.77
C PHE A 551 -4.13 6.41 26.14
N LEU A 552 -3.51 7.59 26.33
CA LEU A 552 -2.87 8.02 27.57
C LEU A 552 -3.82 8.01 28.77
N TYR A 553 -5.00 8.60 28.63
CA TYR A 553 -5.95 8.79 29.74
C TYR A 553 -6.86 7.57 30.01
N ASN A 554 -6.87 6.56 29.14
CA ASN A 554 -7.56 5.29 29.41
C ASN A 554 -6.68 4.28 30.15
N GLN A 555 -7.30 3.41 30.94
CA GLN A 555 -6.61 2.46 31.83
C GLN A 555 -7.23 1.07 31.75
N PRO A 556 -6.42 -0.01 31.68
CA PRO A 556 -6.94 -1.37 31.67
C PRO A 556 -7.79 -1.64 32.91
N LEU A 557 -8.92 -2.33 32.73
CA LEU A 557 -9.97 -2.48 33.73
C LEU A 557 -10.43 -3.92 33.83
N LEU A 558 -10.57 -4.45 35.06
CA LEU A 558 -11.38 -5.64 35.32
C LEU A 558 -12.77 -5.22 35.83
N THR A 559 -13.81 -5.82 35.26
CA THR A 559 -15.22 -5.63 35.62
C THR A 559 -15.85 -7.00 35.86
N GLU A 560 -16.59 -7.16 36.95
CA GLU A 560 -17.30 -8.42 37.23
C GLU A 560 -18.49 -8.58 36.26
N LEU A 561 -18.70 -9.79 35.73
CA LEU A 561 -19.81 -10.13 34.84
C LEU A 561 -20.93 -10.92 35.55
N GLY A 562 -20.75 -11.25 36.83
CA GLY A 562 -21.54 -12.28 37.51
C GLY A 562 -20.96 -13.68 37.27
N ASP A 563 -21.54 -14.68 37.95
CA ASP A 563 -21.15 -16.11 37.86
C ASP A 563 -19.65 -16.37 38.14
N GLY A 564 -18.98 -15.48 38.88
CA GLY A 564 -17.54 -15.53 39.09
C GLY A 564 -16.67 -15.23 37.87
N ARG A 565 -17.26 -14.77 36.75
CA ARG A 565 -16.59 -14.35 35.51
C ARG A 565 -16.24 -12.86 35.52
N TRP A 566 -15.22 -12.52 34.74
CA TRP A 566 -14.62 -11.18 34.70
C TRP A 566 -14.36 -10.73 33.27
N LEU A 567 -14.63 -9.46 32.97
CA LEU A 567 -14.25 -8.79 31.75
C LEU A 567 -12.97 -7.99 32.00
N LEU A 568 -11.87 -8.34 31.31
CA LEU A 568 -10.64 -7.57 31.26
C LEU A 568 -10.64 -6.73 29.97
N ASN A 569 -10.88 -5.42 30.09
CA ASN A 569 -10.71 -4.48 29.00
C ASN A 569 -9.28 -3.93 29.00
N ILE A 570 -8.58 -4.07 27.89
CA ILE A 570 -7.23 -3.55 27.63
C ILE A 570 -7.25 -2.52 26.50
N HIS A 571 -6.12 -1.82 26.28
CA HIS A 571 -6.04 -0.76 25.28
C HIS A 571 -4.92 -0.99 24.28
N VAL A 572 -5.20 -0.68 23.01
CA VAL A 572 -4.21 -0.70 21.93
C VAL A 572 -4.31 0.58 21.10
N LEU A 573 -3.16 1.14 20.72
CA LEU A 573 -3.05 2.22 19.74
C LEU A 573 -2.19 1.70 18.59
N PRO A 574 -2.76 1.47 17.38
CA PRO A 574 -1.98 1.21 16.18
C PRO A 574 -1.26 2.49 15.76
N PHE A 575 0.04 2.56 16.06
CA PHE A 575 0.87 3.73 15.85
C PHE A 575 1.70 3.61 14.57
N TYR A 576 1.40 4.47 13.60
CA TYR A 576 1.91 4.39 12.23
C TYR A 576 3.18 5.21 12.02
N ARG A 577 4.29 4.79 12.63
CA ARG A 577 5.60 5.46 12.51
C ARG A 577 6.46 4.93 11.37
N SER A 578 7.51 5.66 11.07
CA SER A 578 8.76 5.05 10.62
C SER A 578 9.43 4.42 11.83
N SER A 579 9.78 3.13 11.76
CA SER A 579 10.59 2.47 12.78
C SER A 579 12.03 3.01 12.78
N GLU A 580 12.55 3.38 11.61
CA GLU A 580 14.00 3.47 11.34
C GLU A 580 14.45 4.72 10.57
N SER A 581 13.55 5.53 9.99
CA SER A 581 13.95 6.60 9.05
C SER A 581 13.06 7.83 9.07
N ASP A 582 13.65 9.02 9.07
CA ASP A 582 12.87 10.26 8.87
C ASP A 582 12.38 10.42 7.41
N ARG A 583 12.80 9.55 6.47
CA ARG A 583 12.30 9.54 5.08
C ARG A 583 10.91 8.89 5.01
N PRO A 584 9.84 9.62 4.63
CA PRO A 584 8.48 9.07 4.64
C PRO A 584 8.28 7.88 3.69
N ASN A 585 9.03 7.80 2.58
CA ASN A 585 8.90 6.72 1.61
C ASN A 585 9.45 5.37 2.10
N LEU A 586 10.30 5.38 3.13
CA LEU A 586 10.83 4.16 3.72
C LEU A 586 10.03 3.67 4.94
N MET A 587 8.91 4.34 5.28
CA MET A 587 8.04 3.95 6.39
C MET A 587 7.34 2.60 6.14
N PRO A 588 7.24 1.73 7.17
CA PRO A 588 6.34 0.59 7.16
C PRO A 588 4.88 1.01 6.97
N GLN A 589 4.10 0.18 6.28
CA GLN A 589 2.65 0.39 6.13
C GLN A 589 1.84 -0.27 7.23
N ALA A 590 2.36 -1.33 7.83
CA ALA A 590 1.80 -1.85 9.07
C ALA A 590 2.16 -0.97 10.28
N PRO A 591 1.29 -0.89 11.31
CA PRO A 591 1.56 -0.12 12.52
C PRO A 591 2.46 -0.86 13.52
N GLU A 592 3.09 -0.11 14.42
CA GLU A 592 3.47 -0.61 15.75
C GLU A 592 2.21 -0.70 16.64
N TYR A 593 2.16 -1.65 17.57
CA TYR A 593 1.13 -1.68 18.61
C TYR A 593 1.68 -1.11 19.92
N TRP A 594 1.11 0.01 20.35
CA TRP A 594 1.31 0.52 21.69
C TRP A 594 0.20 -0.03 22.58
N LEU A 595 0.57 -0.70 23.68
CA LEU A 595 -0.31 -1.61 24.40
C LEU A 595 -0.39 -1.22 25.87
N LYS A 596 -1.60 -1.30 26.44
CA LYS A 596 -1.83 -1.26 27.89
C LYS A 596 -2.50 -2.54 28.34
N PHE A 597 -1.74 -3.34 29.08
CA PHE A 597 -2.13 -4.62 29.65
C PHE A 597 -2.24 -4.54 31.17
N LYS A 598 -2.80 -5.58 31.79
CA LYS A 598 -2.58 -5.91 33.21
C LYS A 598 -1.50 -6.98 33.33
N CYS A 599 -0.60 -6.81 34.29
CA CYS A 599 0.40 -7.83 34.62
C CYS A 599 -0.24 -9.07 35.25
N ALA A 600 0.38 -10.24 35.05
CA ALA A 600 -0.16 -11.53 35.48
C ALA A 600 -0.38 -11.60 37.00
N SER A 601 0.56 -11.08 37.78
CA SER A 601 0.48 -11.05 39.24
C SER A 601 -0.64 -10.15 39.77
N PHE A 602 -0.94 -9.03 39.09
CA PHE A 602 -2.11 -8.22 39.43
C PHE A 602 -3.41 -8.97 39.17
N VAL A 603 -3.54 -9.63 38.01
CA VAL A 603 -4.75 -10.41 37.68
C VAL A 603 -4.91 -11.60 38.63
N ALA A 604 -3.82 -12.28 38.99
CA ALA A 604 -3.83 -13.34 40.00
C ALA A 604 -4.34 -12.84 41.37
N ALA A 605 -3.80 -11.72 41.85
CA ALA A 605 -4.18 -11.15 43.15
C ALA A 605 -5.65 -10.70 43.16
N PHE A 606 -6.10 -10.10 42.06
CA PHE A 606 -7.47 -9.64 41.90
C PHE A 606 -8.48 -10.79 41.76
N LEU A 607 -8.08 -11.92 41.18
CA LEU A 607 -8.89 -13.15 41.13
C LEU A 607 -8.86 -13.97 42.44
N GLY A 608 -8.09 -13.53 43.44
CA GLY A 608 -7.96 -14.21 44.74
C GLY A 608 -7.09 -15.47 44.70
N LEU A 609 -6.13 -15.57 43.77
CA LEU A 609 -5.23 -16.71 43.69
C LEU A 609 -4.13 -16.64 44.76
N ASP A 610 -3.83 -17.77 45.37
CA ASP A 610 -2.72 -17.91 46.31
C ASP A 610 -1.38 -17.56 45.66
N ASN A 611 -0.50 -16.95 46.46
CA ASN A 611 0.84 -16.50 46.05
C ASN A 611 0.84 -15.68 44.75
N ALA A 612 -0.09 -14.73 44.60
CA ALA A 612 -0.26 -13.96 43.37
C ALA A 612 1.03 -13.31 42.79
N ALA A 613 2.02 -13.00 43.64
CA ALA A 613 3.32 -12.47 43.21
C ALA A 613 4.15 -13.48 42.39
N SER A 614 3.90 -14.80 42.50
CA SER A 614 4.67 -15.83 41.79
C SER A 614 4.26 -16.05 40.34
N TYR A 615 3.22 -15.37 39.83
CA TYR A 615 2.81 -15.47 38.43
C TYR A 615 3.57 -14.44 37.58
N PRO A 616 4.59 -14.87 36.80
CA PRO A 616 5.43 -13.95 36.04
C PRO A 616 4.64 -13.28 34.92
N THR A 617 4.98 -12.02 34.64
CA THR A 617 4.56 -11.32 33.42
C THR A 617 5.68 -11.48 32.40
N PRO A 618 5.42 -11.99 31.19
CA PRO A 618 6.47 -12.16 30.18
C PRO A 618 7.00 -10.81 29.71
N LEU A 619 8.31 -10.77 29.44
CA LEU A 619 8.98 -9.56 28.99
C LEU A 619 8.58 -9.23 27.54
N PRO A 620 8.73 -7.97 27.10
CA PRO A 620 8.41 -7.58 25.72
C PRO A 620 9.13 -8.45 24.67
N ALA A 621 10.37 -8.88 24.92
CA ALA A 621 11.13 -9.73 24.02
C ALA A 621 10.45 -11.09 23.75
N ASP A 622 9.80 -11.70 24.75
CA ASP A 622 9.07 -12.96 24.60
C ASP A 622 7.81 -12.76 23.74
N LEU A 623 7.09 -11.66 23.99
CA LEU A 623 5.90 -11.29 23.21
C LEU A 623 6.26 -10.98 21.75
N ASN A 624 7.39 -10.31 21.52
CA ASN A 624 7.91 -10.01 20.19
C ASN A 624 8.34 -11.27 19.45
N ARG A 625 9.10 -12.17 20.09
CA ARG A 625 9.51 -13.45 19.51
C ARG A 625 8.31 -14.25 19.04
N ALA A 626 7.31 -14.41 19.90
CA ALA A 626 6.08 -15.12 19.58
C ALA A 626 5.16 -14.35 18.59
N THR A 627 5.39 -13.05 18.36
CA THR A 627 4.74 -12.26 17.31
C THR A 627 5.41 -12.47 15.95
N LEU A 628 6.75 -12.44 15.92
CA LEU A 628 7.53 -12.75 14.72
C LEU A 628 7.33 -14.19 14.26
N GLU A 629 7.29 -15.16 15.18
CA GLU A 629 6.99 -16.56 14.85
C GLU A 629 5.61 -16.71 14.21
N ALA A 630 4.59 -16.02 14.74
CA ALA A 630 3.25 -16.01 14.14
C ALA A 630 3.23 -15.34 12.75
N ALA A 631 3.95 -14.24 12.58
CA ALA A 631 4.11 -13.56 11.29
C ALA A 631 4.82 -14.44 10.25
N LEU A 632 5.90 -15.13 10.63
CA LEU A 632 6.64 -16.06 9.78
C LEU A 632 5.89 -17.35 9.47
N ALA A 633 5.02 -17.81 10.37
CA ALA A 633 4.12 -18.94 10.14
C ALA A 633 2.98 -18.58 9.17
N ALA A 634 2.53 -17.32 9.18
CA ALA A 634 1.56 -16.81 8.22
C ALA A 634 2.18 -16.44 6.86
N ALA A 635 3.46 -16.06 6.82
CA ALA A 635 4.11 -15.54 5.61
C ALA A 635 4.14 -16.57 4.46
N PRO A 636 4.09 -16.12 3.19
CA PRO A 636 4.28 -17.02 2.06
C PRO A 636 5.57 -17.83 2.21
N ALA A 637 5.54 -19.12 1.88
CA ALA A 637 6.66 -20.02 2.12
C ALA A 637 7.98 -19.53 1.50
N LEU A 638 7.93 -18.91 0.31
CA LEU A 638 9.07 -18.27 -0.35
C LEU A 638 9.67 -17.12 0.48
N VAL A 639 8.82 -16.27 1.05
CA VAL A 639 9.23 -15.13 1.90
C VAL A 639 9.85 -15.63 3.20
N ALA A 640 9.21 -16.60 3.86
CA ALA A 640 9.72 -17.18 5.09
C ALA A 640 11.04 -17.95 4.87
N ALA A 641 11.21 -18.64 3.74
CA ALA A 641 12.47 -19.28 3.36
C ALA A 641 13.56 -18.23 3.08
N ARG A 642 13.24 -17.19 2.29
CA ARG A 642 14.15 -16.08 1.99
C ARG A 642 14.62 -15.35 3.25
N TYR A 643 13.72 -15.07 4.20
CA TYR A 643 14.07 -14.50 5.50
C TYR A 643 15.08 -15.37 6.24
N ARG A 644 14.86 -16.69 6.34
CA ARG A 644 15.78 -17.61 7.03
C ARG A 644 17.14 -17.76 6.35
N GLN A 645 17.19 -17.65 5.02
CA GLN A 645 18.41 -17.88 4.22
C GLN A 645 19.26 -16.63 4.02
N HIS A 646 18.62 -15.47 3.88
CA HIS A 646 19.26 -14.21 3.47
C HIS A 646 18.90 -13.00 4.34
N GLY A 647 17.85 -13.12 5.17
CA GLY A 647 17.37 -12.03 6.01
C GLY A 647 18.23 -11.84 7.25
N ARG A 648 18.37 -10.58 7.67
CA ARG A 648 18.87 -10.22 9.00
C ARG A 648 17.89 -10.72 10.07
N ALA A 649 18.39 -11.51 11.01
CA ALA A 649 17.57 -12.05 12.10
C ALA A 649 17.16 -10.92 13.06
N MET A 650 15.91 -10.91 13.51
CA MET A 650 15.50 -10.09 14.67
C MET A 650 15.90 -10.79 15.97
N GLU A 651 16.81 -10.18 16.72
CA GLU A 651 17.17 -10.58 18.08
C GLU A 651 16.42 -9.72 19.09
N PHE A 652 15.41 -10.28 19.74
CA PHE A 652 14.67 -9.59 20.79
C PHE A 652 15.42 -9.71 22.14
N GLY A 653 15.72 -8.57 22.76
CA GLY A 653 16.43 -8.49 24.04
C GLY A 653 16.82 -7.05 24.39
N GLY A 654 17.32 -6.85 25.60
CA GLY A 654 17.62 -5.51 26.11
C GLY A 654 16.35 -4.69 26.39
N ASP A 655 15.27 -5.36 26.82
CA ASP A 655 14.02 -4.69 27.19
C ASP A 655 14.27 -3.67 28.31
N MET A 656 13.83 -2.43 28.11
CA MET A 656 14.10 -1.33 29.02
C MET A 656 12.87 -1.04 29.88
N ASP A 657 12.96 -1.31 31.17
CA ASP A 657 11.99 -0.80 32.14
C ASP A 657 12.18 0.72 32.28
N ALA A 658 11.24 1.50 31.76
CA ALA A 658 11.30 2.96 31.84
C ALA A 658 11.00 3.50 33.25
N LEU A 659 10.65 2.64 34.21
CA LEU A 659 10.61 2.96 35.64
C LEU A 659 11.90 2.57 36.38
N ALA A 660 12.88 1.94 35.73
CA ALA A 660 14.22 1.83 36.29
C ALA A 660 14.93 3.20 36.22
N PRO A 661 15.74 3.58 37.23
CA PRO A 661 16.64 4.71 37.12
C PRO A 661 17.58 4.55 35.92
N GLY A 662 17.91 5.65 35.24
CA GLY A 662 18.90 5.63 34.17
C GLY A 662 20.29 5.20 34.67
N PRO A 663 21.20 4.73 33.79
CA PRO A 663 22.57 4.38 34.17
C PRO A 663 23.39 5.57 34.71
N ASP A 664 22.92 6.80 34.47
CA ASP A 664 23.41 8.06 35.00
C ASP A 664 22.70 8.51 36.30
N GLY A 665 21.79 7.68 36.82
CA GLY A 665 20.96 8.01 37.98
C GLY A 665 19.80 8.97 37.68
N THR A 666 19.48 9.23 36.40
CA THR A 666 18.29 10.03 36.07
C THR A 666 17.02 9.40 36.65
N PRO A 667 16.12 10.21 37.23
CA PRO A 667 14.90 9.69 37.83
C PRO A 667 14.03 9.06 36.74
N PRO A 668 13.28 7.98 37.07
CA PRO A 668 12.47 7.26 36.11
C PRO A 668 11.45 8.16 35.42
N GLY A 669 11.20 7.88 34.14
CA GLY A 669 10.24 8.63 33.34
C GLY A 669 8.81 8.43 33.88
N THR A 670 7.97 9.45 33.73
CA THR A 670 6.53 9.25 33.98
C THR A 670 5.95 8.29 32.93
N PRO A 671 4.86 7.55 33.22
CA PRO A 671 4.17 6.75 32.20
C PRO A 671 3.72 7.57 30.97
N GLU A 672 3.44 8.86 31.13
CA GLU A 672 3.17 9.75 30.00
C GLU A 672 4.43 10.02 29.17
N ALA A 673 5.56 10.32 29.81
CA ALA A 673 6.84 10.50 29.13
C ALA A 673 7.26 9.22 28.40
N PHE A 674 7.06 8.05 29.00
CA PHE A 674 7.21 6.76 28.32
C PHE A 674 6.34 6.67 27.06
N VAL A 675 5.03 6.88 27.16
CA VAL A 675 4.14 6.75 25.99
C VAL A 675 4.52 7.76 24.90
N ARG A 676 4.82 9.03 25.23
CA ARG A 676 5.13 10.07 24.24
C ARG A 676 6.52 9.92 23.61
N HIS A 677 7.55 9.53 24.38
CA HIS A 677 8.95 9.63 23.95
C HIS A 677 9.64 8.29 23.69
N SER A 678 9.25 7.20 24.35
CA SER A 678 9.89 5.89 24.12
C SER A 678 9.63 5.37 22.69
N ARG A 679 10.57 4.59 22.16
CA ARG A 679 10.49 3.98 20.82
C ARG A 679 10.99 2.54 20.89
N ILE A 680 10.53 1.69 19.98
CA ILE A 680 11.21 0.43 19.70
C ILE A 680 12.60 0.80 19.14
N ALA A 681 13.65 0.21 19.72
CA ALA A 681 15.03 0.50 19.35
C ALA A 681 15.55 -0.61 18.43
N TYR A 682 15.93 -0.25 17.21
CA TYR A 682 16.55 -1.14 16.24
C TYR A 682 18.06 -0.87 16.22
N THR A 683 18.85 -1.77 16.79
CA THR A 683 20.31 -1.68 16.81
C THR A 683 20.89 -2.62 15.77
N PHE A 684 21.45 -2.01 14.72
CA PHE A 684 22.17 -2.72 13.67
C PHE A 684 23.58 -3.10 14.14
N PRO A 685 24.17 -4.20 13.64
CA PRO A 685 25.56 -4.48 13.88
C PRO A 685 26.39 -3.36 13.22
N PRO A 686 27.54 -2.96 13.80
CA PRO A 686 28.42 -1.98 13.16
C PRO A 686 28.83 -2.51 11.77
N PRO A 687 29.09 -1.61 10.79
CA PRO A 687 29.73 -1.99 9.54
C PRO A 687 30.95 -2.87 9.83
N PRO A 688 31.22 -3.92 9.04
CA PRO A 688 32.48 -4.65 9.18
C PRO A 688 33.60 -3.64 9.00
N THR A 689 34.36 -3.38 10.08
CA THR A 689 35.46 -2.41 10.06
C THR A 689 36.37 -2.77 8.91
N SER A 690 36.43 -1.93 7.88
CA SER A 690 37.22 -2.21 6.68
C SER A 690 38.66 -2.44 7.14
N SER A 691 39.09 -3.70 7.10
CA SER A 691 40.38 -4.11 7.64
C SER A 691 41.43 -3.26 6.98
N SER A 692 42.19 -2.53 7.78
CA SER A 692 43.06 -1.43 7.35
C SER A 692 44.23 -1.93 6.50
N HIS A 693 43.92 -2.26 5.24
CA HIS A 693 44.91 -2.40 4.19
C HIS A 693 45.52 -1.02 3.97
N GLY A 694 46.63 -0.76 4.67
CA GLY A 694 47.45 0.46 4.57
C GLY A 694 48.19 0.58 3.23
N GLY A 695 47.52 0.24 2.12
CA GLY A 695 47.95 0.48 0.75
C GLY A 695 47.17 1.66 0.17
N LEU A 696 47.88 2.58 -0.48
CA LEU A 696 47.32 3.82 -1.01
C LEU A 696 46.27 3.56 -2.10
N ALA A 697 45.00 3.68 -1.71
CA ALA A 697 43.90 4.25 -2.48
C ALA A 697 43.92 4.10 -4.03
N HIS A 698 43.67 2.88 -4.51
CA HIS A 698 42.73 2.75 -5.63
C HIS A 698 41.35 2.47 -5.05
N GLY A 699 40.41 3.41 -5.26
CA GLY A 699 39.01 3.20 -4.87
C GLY A 699 38.45 1.96 -5.57
N PRO A 700 37.53 1.21 -4.94
CA PRO A 700 36.89 0.06 -5.58
C PRO A 700 36.27 0.50 -6.91
N ALA A 701 36.50 -0.29 -7.96
CA ALA A 701 36.03 0.06 -9.29
C ALA A 701 34.50 0.31 -9.27
N PRO A 702 34.03 1.47 -9.77
CA PRO A 702 32.62 1.83 -9.74
C PRO A 702 31.82 0.76 -10.49
N GLY A 703 30.91 0.09 -9.78
CA GLY A 703 30.10 -1.00 -10.33
C GLY A 703 30.32 -2.37 -9.70
N THR A 704 31.24 -2.54 -8.74
CA THR A 704 31.24 -3.76 -7.91
C THR A 704 30.03 -3.71 -6.97
N PRO A 705 29.01 -4.58 -7.11
CA PRO A 705 27.85 -4.53 -6.24
C PRO A 705 28.28 -4.90 -4.82
N ALA A 706 27.95 -4.05 -3.84
CA ALA A 706 28.12 -4.38 -2.45
C ALA A 706 27.37 -5.70 -2.17
N LEU A 707 28.07 -6.66 -1.57
CA LEU A 707 27.46 -7.94 -1.25
C LEU A 707 26.26 -7.72 -0.31
N PRO A 708 25.19 -8.54 -0.42
CA PRO A 708 24.11 -8.53 0.57
C PRO A 708 24.70 -8.74 1.98
N PRO A 709 24.00 -8.32 3.05
CA PRO A 709 24.43 -8.60 4.41
C PRO A 709 24.78 -10.08 4.56
N ALA A 710 25.94 -10.37 5.16
CA ALA A 710 26.34 -11.75 5.41
C ALA A 710 25.23 -12.45 6.22
N ALA A 711 24.79 -13.62 5.73
CA ALA A 711 23.79 -14.42 6.40
C ALA A 711 24.26 -14.73 7.83
N GLY A 712 23.41 -14.46 8.82
CA GLY A 712 23.79 -14.51 10.25
C GLY A 712 24.08 -13.14 10.89
N THR A 713 23.97 -12.03 10.15
CA THR A 713 23.85 -10.71 10.78
C THR A 713 22.47 -10.56 11.47
N ALA A 714 22.47 -10.03 12.69
CA ALA A 714 21.26 -9.85 13.49
C ALA A 714 21.03 -8.37 13.82
N VAL A 715 19.77 -7.95 13.80
CA VAL A 715 19.33 -6.63 14.26
C VAL A 715 18.68 -6.83 15.62
N ARG A 716 19.23 -6.17 16.63
CA ARG A 716 18.69 -6.24 17.99
C ARG A 716 17.51 -5.30 18.11
N VAL A 717 16.39 -5.83 18.58
CA VAL A 717 15.14 -5.10 18.75
C VAL A 717 14.84 -5.02 20.24
N GLY A 718 15.13 -3.86 20.82
CA GLY A 718 14.84 -3.54 22.22
C GLY A 718 13.47 -2.87 22.34
N CYS A 719 12.59 -3.43 23.16
CA CYS A 719 11.26 -2.86 23.37
C CYS A 719 11.16 -2.19 24.74
N PRO A 720 10.76 -0.91 24.80
CA PRO A 720 10.63 -0.21 26.07
C PRO A 720 9.31 -0.65 26.73
N TYR A 721 9.32 -0.82 28.03
CA TYR A 721 8.13 -1.13 28.81
C TYR A 721 8.05 -0.36 30.12
N VAL A 722 6.88 -0.43 30.75
CA VAL A 722 6.64 0.00 32.12
C VAL A 722 5.87 -1.12 32.79
N LEU A 723 6.42 -1.68 33.86
CA LEU A 723 5.77 -2.72 34.66
C LEU A 723 5.62 -2.22 36.09
N SER A 724 4.39 -1.86 36.49
CA SER A 724 4.11 -1.51 37.88
C SER A 724 3.45 -2.71 38.57
N PRO A 725 4.19 -3.50 39.37
CA PRO A 725 3.60 -4.64 40.09
C PRO A 725 2.58 -4.18 41.14
N PRO A 726 1.60 -5.02 41.50
CA PRO A 726 0.69 -4.71 42.60
C PRO A 726 1.45 -4.59 43.94
N PRO A 727 0.98 -3.75 44.88
CA PRO A 727 1.38 -3.87 46.28
C PRO A 727 0.84 -5.20 46.85
N ALA A 728 1.54 -5.74 47.85
CA ALA A 728 1.25 -7.07 48.40
C ALA A 728 -0.16 -7.22 49.02
N ASP A 729 -0.81 -6.11 49.35
CA ASP A 729 -2.14 -6.02 49.97
C ASP A 729 -3.25 -5.62 48.99
N VAL A 730 -3.01 -5.67 47.67
CA VAL A 730 -3.95 -5.20 46.63
C VAL A 730 -5.38 -5.76 46.73
N SER A 731 -5.55 -6.97 47.28
CA SER A 731 -6.86 -7.60 47.51
C SER A 731 -7.69 -6.93 48.62
N ARG A 732 -7.08 -6.06 49.44
CA ARG A 732 -7.74 -5.28 50.50
C ARG A 732 -8.07 -3.85 50.07
N LEU A 733 -7.57 -3.40 48.91
CA LEU A 733 -7.78 -2.04 48.42
C LEU A 733 -9.15 -1.90 47.75
N PRO A 734 -9.83 -0.74 47.88
CA PRO A 734 -11.09 -0.49 47.20
C PRO A 734 -10.99 -0.68 45.68
N VAL A 735 -12.05 -1.18 45.04
CA VAL A 735 -12.11 -1.39 43.58
C VAL A 735 -11.81 -0.11 42.79
N SER A 736 -12.11 1.07 43.34
CA SER A 736 -11.74 2.36 42.74
C SER A 736 -10.22 2.60 42.66
N VAL A 737 -9.47 2.11 43.64
CA VAL A 737 -8.00 2.25 43.75
C VAL A 737 -7.29 1.19 42.90
N THR A 738 -7.76 -0.07 42.96
CA THR A 738 -7.13 -1.18 42.23
C THR A 738 -7.16 -1.01 40.71
N ARG A 739 -8.12 -0.23 40.16
CA ARG A 739 -8.18 0.15 38.74
C ARG A 739 -6.87 0.70 38.19
N MET A 740 -6.17 1.53 38.97
CA MET A 740 -4.94 2.21 38.56
C MET A 740 -3.66 1.35 38.74
N LEU A 741 -3.76 0.21 39.43
CA LEU A 741 -2.64 -0.65 39.79
C LEU A 741 -2.41 -1.78 38.76
N GLY A 742 -1.22 -2.38 38.77
CA GLY A 742 -0.86 -3.45 37.84
C GLY A 742 -0.73 -3.10 36.35
N PRO A 743 -0.53 -1.84 35.88
CA PRO A 743 -0.36 -1.59 34.46
C PRO A 743 0.93 -2.21 33.94
N TYR A 744 0.82 -2.86 32.79
CA TYR A 744 1.94 -3.26 31.95
C TYR A 744 1.81 -2.51 30.62
N TYR A 745 2.64 -1.48 30.41
CA TYR A 745 2.68 -0.76 29.14
C TYR A 745 3.87 -1.26 28.32
N THR A 746 3.67 -1.48 27.02
CA THR A 746 4.74 -1.89 26.12
C THR A 746 4.48 -1.42 24.68
N LYS A 747 5.51 -1.45 23.84
CA LYS A 747 5.44 -1.12 22.41
C LYS A 747 6.07 -2.26 21.63
N LEU A 748 5.30 -2.91 20.77
CA LEU A 748 5.70 -4.08 19.98
C LEU A 748 5.42 -3.84 18.49
N PRO A 749 6.15 -4.43 17.54
CA PRO A 749 5.71 -4.48 16.15
C PRO A 749 4.38 -5.24 16.07
N SER A 750 3.45 -4.82 15.20
CA SER A 750 2.28 -5.66 14.90
C SER A 750 2.69 -6.93 14.14
N PRO A 751 1.87 -8.00 14.12
CA PRO A 751 2.14 -9.17 13.28
C PRO A 751 2.33 -8.82 11.80
N ALA A 752 1.58 -7.85 11.29
CA ALA A 752 1.75 -7.33 9.93
C ALA A 752 3.10 -6.62 9.74
N MET A 753 3.57 -5.84 10.72
CA MET A 753 4.86 -5.16 10.66
C MET A 753 6.04 -6.15 10.76
N ALA A 754 5.93 -7.17 11.60
CA ALA A 754 6.91 -8.26 11.65
C ALA A 754 6.97 -9.05 10.33
N MET A 755 5.83 -9.20 9.64
CA MET A 755 5.81 -9.78 8.29
C MET A 755 6.45 -8.85 7.25
N GLU A 756 6.18 -7.55 7.29
CA GLU A 756 6.79 -6.55 6.40
C GLU A 756 8.33 -6.52 6.57
N TRP A 757 8.83 -6.65 7.80
CA TRP A 757 10.25 -6.83 8.08
C TRP A 757 10.83 -8.08 7.38
N ALA A 758 10.20 -9.25 7.60
CA ALA A 758 10.63 -10.51 7.01
C ALA A 758 10.54 -10.50 5.47
N TRP A 759 9.74 -9.59 4.91
CA TRP A 759 9.55 -9.45 3.46
C TRP A 759 10.64 -8.62 2.79
N VAL A 760 10.91 -7.44 3.34
CA VAL A 760 11.66 -6.34 2.68
C VAL A 760 12.86 -5.92 3.56
N ASP A 761 12.62 -5.54 4.81
CA ASP A 761 13.64 -4.83 5.61
C ASP A 761 14.78 -5.73 6.10
N CYS A 762 14.52 -7.03 6.26
CA CYS A 762 15.56 -8.00 6.57
C CYS A 762 16.63 -8.13 5.46
N LEU A 763 16.34 -7.72 4.22
CA LEU A 763 17.25 -7.83 3.05
C LEU A 763 18.02 -6.55 2.73
N ARG A 764 17.71 -5.42 3.41
CA ARG A 764 18.42 -4.15 3.20
C ARG A 764 19.89 -4.28 3.63
N GLN A 765 20.78 -3.60 2.91
CA GLN A 765 22.20 -3.56 3.27
C GLN A 765 22.41 -2.86 4.62
N PRO A 766 23.45 -3.23 5.40
CA PRO A 766 23.70 -2.61 6.72
C PRO A 766 24.08 -1.13 6.61
N ASP A 767 24.86 -0.80 5.58
CA ASP A 767 25.59 0.47 5.49
C ASP A 767 24.86 1.53 4.66
N THR A 768 23.59 1.32 4.34
CA THR A 768 22.74 2.33 3.71
C THR A 768 22.27 3.27 4.81
N PRO A 769 22.82 4.50 4.93
CA PRO A 769 22.41 5.40 5.98
C PRO A 769 20.94 5.74 5.76
N TRP A 770 20.12 5.52 6.79
CA TRP A 770 18.70 5.83 6.80
C TRP A 770 18.47 7.34 6.85
#